data_AF-A0A952H355-F1
#
_entry.id   AF-A0A952H355-F1
#
_cell.length_a   1.000
_cell.length_b   1.000
_cell.length_c   1.000
_cell.angle_alpha   90.00
_cell.angle_beta   90.00
_cell.angle_gamma   90.00
#
_symmetry.space_group_name_H-M   'P 1'
#
loop_
_entity.id
_entity.type
_entity.pdbx_description
1 polymer ?
#
loop_
_entity_poly.entity_id
_entity_poly.type
_entity_poly.pdbx_seq_one_letter_code
_entity_poly.pdbx_strand_id
1 'polypeptide(L)'
;MARGNDVQLGGITDLVLLADIKPGFVDALEVVSHVDRLRKVLRTLNALRLGSRESSWPASPFTDIVARWRIVHSFRWAVVEGVNGAPDRLLLSVNFDGGWEPYMRVIWDQLGSTLDLILCHATDYPLSCGCSFETYAAWVRAHEVSADFLFIESGRTVSDAEYLRALEAAQRERPRNRTAARLHTAASGDSPALPPAGSPQAHALARAAFTPLSALFTLQRYFGAGAPDGECLRRASRDILFELVQLDTPRLFPIGSAERARFAEALYWFESAPRPQLVPQDRLEFKPADIQAGMLSKPPVDRGALLLLMVVDPARALAWLGALPLVGEGEAPPDGLWLQLAMSLAGLRKLGLPEARLARFPQAFKEGMAARAGVLGDVRHNHPRQWRWPRRAQGNGRVDPAAVHLLLQVRFASAGGGELFGPPDEARLQAAIQQLLPASSGLLLLGIERMRNRPDTREAFGFKDGISQPSAEPPTTPPEHWNDWVERGELLLGYRTDRDRQYPVPEKADELLDNGSFLVIRKLRQDTAALEAQTLRESHRLRLPQGLLLAKLMGRWRDGRPLGAPAAPACGNDFNYDADADGKRCPFHAHVRRANPRQAPDEALRRKMPRILRRGMSYDPPHDAGPEDADDRGLVFMAYNAQLAEQFEVIQRWMSGANASGGYSGQADPLLGVVDPATQEPRLYPFEHAGQTYAMQLGDKPFVSLQWGAYFFVPSRPALKALPGLIAAPALAARTPVVTLPTTMEGWQLWLEDPNSRDAAWAHVRAVGGVLDTGSDYGVLVGGPEAVCTVLRNKEGRYSVSGYAERMRASIGQGFLGLDDGPDYQAQAPGVNAVIESYTEADAARLARGVAARLIALTRQSALPGAVNFTLDLEWLSLTVIRELCKLWFGLPDGEHLFGLELDGNGQPRQPQCPQSLFPVSRQVFWPHPSKRIRGAGELSGQAFMAGIKAWLTAHPQGGGALTPALLAALPAGADIDLKARTLAGVVLGFPPTTHGNLLTVMAALMTTLPLGEIQQAWLAAAGAPQQQAAWMRERLTQVLCARPAPFAVWRTATVGHELAGVAIPRGKVLVVGLASATQASGRHEITFGGSRQDPEGAPRHACSGYGMGMGVMQGVLAALLDAGPLQSTGAPTSVLVGLG
;
A
#
# COMPACT_ATOMS: atom_id res chain seq x y z
N MET A 1 -6.75 27.68 6.43
CA MET A 1 -7.70 26.54 6.38
C MET A 1 -7.62 25.80 7.70
N ALA A 2 -8.68 25.15 8.18
CA ALA A 2 -8.55 24.28 9.34
C ALA A 2 -7.66 23.07 8.96
N ARG A 3 -6.90 22.50 9.91
CA ARG A 3 -6.18 21.24 9.68
C ARG A 3 -7.20 20.16 9.22
N GLY A 4 -6.94 19.51 8.09
CA GLY A 4 -7.76 18.41 7.56
C GLY A 4 -8.71 18.76 6.41
N ASN A 5 -8.69 19.99 5.86
CA ASN A 5 -9.38 20.30 4.61
C ASN A 5 -8.58 19.79 3.41
N ASP A 6 -9.24 19.14 2.45
CA ASP A 6 -8.59 18.68 1.22
C ASP A 6 -8.10 19.88 0.38
N VAL A 7 -6.82 19.89 0.05
CA VAL A 7 -6.22 20.91 -0.84
C VAL A 7 -6.36 20.43 -2.28
N GLN A 8 -7.11 21.20 -3.08
CA GLN A 8 -7.53 20.77 -4.40
C GLN A 8 -7.69 21.94 -5.38
N LEU A 9 -7.40 21.69 -6.64
CA LEU A 9 -7.58 22.65 -7.72
C LEU A 9 -7.94 21.93 -9.02
N GLY A 10 -9.00 22.38 -9.70
CA GLY A 10 -9.39 21.82 -11.00
C GLY A 10 -9.78 20.34 -10.99
N GLY A 11 -10.26 19.82 -9.85
CA GLY A 11 -10.59 18.40 -9.69
C GLY A 11 -9.38 17.48 -9.44
N ILE A 12 -8.19 18.04 -9.24
CA ILE A 12 -7.00 17.33 -8.80
C ILE A 12 -6.78 17.64 -7.31
N THR A 13 -6.53 16.59 -6.53
CA THR A 13 -6.30 16.68 -5.10
C THR A 13 -4.82 16.41 -4.79
N ASP A 14 -4.29 17.11 -3.80
CA ASP A 14 -2.95 16.93 -3.26
C ASP A 14 -3.02 16.16 -1.94
N LEU A 15 -2.04 15.29 -1.71
CA LEU A 15 -1.82 14.63 -0.43
C LEU A 15 -0.32 14.65 -0.09
N VAL A 16 -0.01 15.24 1.06
CA VAL A 16 1.32 15.18 1.67
C VAL A 16 1.21 14.40 2.97
N LEU A 17 1.96 13.30 3.09
CA LEU A 17 2.07 12.55 4.34
C LEU A 17 3.46 12.71 4.92
N LEU A 18 3.53 12.93 6.23
CA LEU A 18 4.78 12.92 6.97
C LEU A 18 4.60 12.04 8.19
N ALA A 19 5.08 10.79 8.10
CA ALA A 19 4.94 9.81 9.17
C ALA A 19 6.30 9.47 9.80
N ASP A 20 6.33 9.35 11.13
CA ASP A 20 7.51 8.90 11.85
C ASP A 20 7.80 7.44 11.48
N ILE A 21 9.05 7.15 11.11
CA ILE A 21 9.50 5.77 10.88
C ILE A 21 9.74 5.13 12.25
N LYS A 22 9.30 3.87 12.40
CA LYS A 22 9.50 3.08 13.61
C LYS A 22 10.98 3.12 14.02
N PRO A 23 11.30 3.45 15.28
CA PRO A 23 12.65 3.24 15.78
C PRO A 23 12.91 1.73 15.92
N GLY A 24 14.16 1.32 16.05
CA GLY A 24 14.46 -0.08 16.33
C GLY A 24 14.83 -0.93 15.12
N PHE A 25 15.07 -2.21 15.41
CA PHE A 25 15.28 -3.26 14.41
C PHE A 25 13.98 -3.91 13.99
N VAL A 26 13.98 -4.38 12.75
CA VAL A 26 12.94 -5.27 12.25
C VAL A 26 13.08 -6.65 12.91
N ASP A 27 11.97 -7.33 13.17
CA ASP A 27 11.99 -8.75 13.55
C ASP A 27 12.24 -9.60 12.29
N ALA A 28 13.51 -9.74 11.92
CA ALA A 28 13.91 -10.54 10.77
C ALA A 28 15.17 -11.37 11.05
N LEU A 29 15.59 -12.15 10.05
CA LEU A 29 16.80 -12.94 10.15
C LEU A 29 18.01 -12.02 10.30
N GLU A 30 18.10 -10.97 9.48
CA GLU A 30 19.17 -9.96 9.55
C GLU A 30 18.82 -8.80 10.47
N VAL A 31 19.82 -8.36 11.24
CA VAL A 31 19.72 -7.16 12.09
C VAL A 31 19.80 -5.94 11.16
N VAL A 32 18.65 -5.32 10.90
CA VAL A 32 18.53 -4.09 10.10
C VAL A 32 17.49 -3.18 10.74
N SER A 33 17.74 -1.87 10.73
CA SER A 33 16.77 -0.89 11.21
C SER A 33 15.56 -0.78 10.27
N HIS A 34 14.43 -0.28 10.78
CA HIS A 34 13.26 -0.01 9.92
C HIS A 34 13.59 0.98 8.79
N VAL A 35 14.42 2.00 9.04
CA VAL A 35 14.80 3.00 8.03
C VAL A 35 15.63 2.37 6.91
N ASP A 36 16.59 1.51 7.24
CA ASP A 36 17.41 0.84 6.24
C ASP A 36 16.62 -0.17 5.41
N ARG A 37 15.74 -0.95 6.05
CA ARG A 37 14.85 -1.85 5.32
C ARG A 37 13.97 -1.06 4.36
N LEU A 38 13.41 0.07 4.80
CA LEU A 38 12.62 0.97 3.96
C LEU A 38 13.41 1.52 2.77
N ARG A 39 14.65 1.99 2.97
CA ARG A 39 15.51 2.48 1.89
C ARG A 39 15.83 1.38 0.88
N LYS A 40 16.10 0.15 1.34
CA LYS A 40 16.29 -1.02 0.47
C LYS A 40 15.04 -1.30 -0.36
N VAL A 41 13.86 -1.31 0.27
CA VAL A 41 12.57 -1.47 -0.41
C VAL A 41 12.37 -0.40 -1.48
N LEU A 42 12.48 0.89 -1.13
CA LEU A 42 12.25 2.00 -2.06
C LEU A 42 13.23 1.98 -3.25
N ARG A 43 14.51 1.68 -3.00
CA ARG A 43 15.53 1.56 -4.06
C ARG A 43 15.23 0.38 -4.97
N THR A 44 14.85 -0.77 -4.43
CA THR A 44 14.44 -1.93 -5.23
C THR A 44 13.23 -1.59 -6.09
N LEU A 45 12.17 -1.00 -5.53
CA LEU A 45 10.97 -0.59 -6.29
C LEU A 45 11.30 0.42 -7.41
N ASN A 46 12.17 1.40 -7.14
CA ASN A 46 12.63 2.34 -8.15
C ASN A 46 13.44 1.66 -9.26
N ALA A 47 14.34 0.74 -8.89
CA ALA A 47 15.13 -0.03 -9.85
C ALA A 47 14.24 -0.89 -10.76
N LEU A 48 13.19 -1.51 -10.23
CA LEU A 48 12.20 -2.25 -11.03
C LEU A 48 11.48 -1.33 -12.03
N ARG A 49 11.12 -0.12 -11.60
CA ARG A 49 10.43 0.85 -12.45
C ARG A 49 11.33 1.41 -13.57
N LEU A 50 12.59 1.72 -13.26
CA LEU A 50 13.61 2.08 -14.27
C LEU A 50 13.82 0.92 -15.25
N GLY A 51 13.96 -0.30 -14.70
CA GLY A 51 14.03 -1.56 -15.43
C GLY A 51 12.94 -1.69 -16.49
N SER A 52 11.71 -1.42 -16.07
CA SER A 52 10.47 -1.58 -16.84
C SER A 52 10.24 -0.48 -17.89
N ARG A 53 10.65 0.77 -17.61
CA ARG A 53 10.31 1.93 -18.44
C ARG A 53 11.45 2.41 -19.33
N GLU A 54 12.69 2.28 -18.89
CA GLU A 54 13.83 2.96 -19.53
C GLU A 54 14.82 1.98 -20.15
N SER A 55 15.07 0.83 -19.51
CA SER A 55 16.14 -0.09 -19.94
C SER A 55 15.67 -1.34 -20.70
N SER A 56 14.39 -1.73 -20.59
CA SER A 56 13.87 -2.92 -21.26
C SER A 56 13.60 -2.66 -22.74
N TRP A 57 14.14 -3.48 -23.64
CA TRP A 57 13.72 -3.56 -25.03
C TRP A 57 13.25 -4.98 -25.40
N PRO A 58 11.97 -5.15 -25.82
CA PRO A 58 10.92 -4.14 -25.83
C PRO A 58 10.56 -3.69 -24.40
N ALA A 59 9.77 -2.62 -24.28
CA ALA A 59 9.24 -2.14 -23.01
C ALA A 59 8.64 -3.30 -22.19
N SER A 60 8.81 -3.28 -20.87
CA SER A 60 8.40 -4.38 -20.00
C SER A 60 6.96 -4.81 -20.30
N PRO A 61 6.72 -6.11 -20.51
CA PRO A 61 5.38 -6.61 -20.79
C PRO A 61 4.48 -6.68 -19.55
N PHE A 62 5.01 -6.35 -18.36
CA PHE A 62 4.25 -6.25 -17.11
C PHE A 62 3.68 -4.84 -16.92
N THR A 63 2.42 -4.79 -16.50
CA THR A 63 1.71 -3.55 -16.21
C THR A 63 2.23 -2.94 -14.91
N ASP A 64 2.60 -1.65 -14.92
CA ASP A 64 2.90 -0.93 -13.68
C ASP A 64 1.62 -0.83 -12.83
N ILE A 65 1.66 -1.42 -11.64
CA ILE A 65 0.49 -1.55 -10.75
C ILE A 65 -0.16 -0.20 -10.42
N VAL A 66 0.63 0.88 -10.30
CA VAL A 66 0.11 2.22 -10.01
C VAL A 66 -0.49 2.84 -11.27
N ALA A 67 0.19 2.69 -12.42
CA ALA A 67 -0.28 3.23 -13.68
C ALA A 67 -1.62 2.62 -14.14
N ARG A 68 -1.86 1.33 -13.82
CA ARG A 68 -3.11 0.60 -14.10
C ARG A 68 -4.37 1.32 -13.63
N TRP A 69 -4.30 2.05 -12.51
CA TRP A 69 -5.44 2.76 -11.95
C TRP A 69 -5.74 4.11 -12.63
N ARG A 70 -4.81 4.66 -13.43
CA ARG A 70 -5.03 5.86 -14.27
C ARG A 70 -5.58 7.09 -13.51
N ILE A 71 -5.18 7.26 -12.25
CA ILE A 71 -5.62 8.39 -11.41
C ILE A 71 -4.45 9.15 -10.77
N VAL A 72 -3.22 8.64 -10.82
CA VAL A 72 -2.05 9.27 -10.17
C VAL A 72 -1.23 10.03 -11.20
N HIS A 73 -1.10 11.34 -11.02
CA HIS A 73 -0.27 12.21 -11.87
C HIS A 73 1.21 12.02 -11.57
N SER A 74 1.55 12.14 -10.30
CA SER A 74 2.91 11.94 -9.80
C SER A 74 2.87 11.61 -8.32
N PHE A 75 3.85 10.84 -7.85
CA PHE A 75 4.09 10.65 -6.42
C PHE A 75 5.59 10.53 -6.17
N ARG A 76 6.01 10.92 -4.96
CA ARG A 76 7.39 10.77 -4.49
C ARG A 76 7.41 10.29 -3.05
N TRP A 77 8.33 9.38 -2.78
CA TRP A 77 8.69 8.95 -1.42
C TRP A 77 10.09 9.47 -1.09
N ALA A 78 10.24 10.03 0.10
CA ALA A 78 11.56 10.42 0.62
C ALA A 78 11.68 10.04 2.09
N VAL A 79 12.86 9.58 2.49
CA VAL A 79 13.24 9.45 3.90
C VAL A 79 13.89 10.77 4.30
N VAL A 80 13.26 11.49 5.22
CA VAL A 80 13.73 12.73 5.83
C VAL A 80 14.43 12.36 7.12
N GLU A 81 15.74 12.60 7.17
CA GLU A 81 16.55 12.26 8.35
C GLU A 81 16.19 13.13 9.55
N GLY A 82 16.09 12.49 10.71
CA GLY A 82 15.86 13.15 11.98
C GLY A 82 17.06 14.00 12.39
N VAL A 83 16.81 15.22 12.88
CA VAL A 83 17.84 16.13 13.41
C VAL A 83 17.53 16.40 14.89
N ASN A 84 18.56 16.52 15.74
CA ASN A 84 18.42 16.86 17.16
C ASN A 84 17.54 15.88 17.96
N GLY A 85 17.61 14.57 17.64
CA GLY A 85 16.84 13.54 18.34
C GLY A 85 15.40 13.37 17.85
N ALA A 86 14.98 14.05 16.79
CA ALA A 86 13.73 13.72 16.10
C ALA A 86 13.86 12.35 15.41
N PRO A 87 12.77 11.57 15.28
CA PRO A 87 12.78 10.35 14.48
C PRO A 87 12.99 10.67 12.99
N ASP A 88 13.56 9.71 12.27
CA ASP A 88 13.51 9.72 10.81
C ASP A 88 12.04 9.65 10.36
N ARG A 89 11.72 10.39 9.30
CA ARG A 89 10.35 10.52 8.81
C ARG A 89 10.24 10.09 7.36
N LEU A 90 9.13 9.44 7.03
CA LEU A 90 8.75 9.09 5.67
C LEU A 90 7.82 10.16 5.12
N LEU A 91 8.26 10.82 4.04
CA LEU A 91 7.50 11.82 3.30
C LEU A 91 6.88 11.18 2.05
N LEU A 92 5.56 11.28 1.91
CA LEU A 92 4.85 11.13 0.64
C LEU A 92 4.43 12.52 0.16
N SER A 93 4.52 12.74 -1.15
CA SER A 93 3.80 13.82 -1.82
C SER A 93 3.24 13.26 -3.11
N VAL A 94 1.92 13.37 -3.30
CA VAL A 94 1.19 12.78 -4.42
C VAL A 94 0.08 13.70 -4.91
N ASN A 95 -0.11 13.76 -6.22
CA ASN A 95 -1.23 14.44 -6.87
C ASN A 95 -2.05 13.42 -7.67
N PHE A 96 -3.37 13.49 -7.53
CA PHE A 96 -4.27 12.51 -8.11
C PHE A 96 -5.62 13.10 -8.53
N ASP A 97 -6.26 12.42 -9.48
CA ASP A 97 -7.60 12.70 -9.94
C ASP A 97 -8.62 12.24 -8.90
N GLY A 98 -9.52 13.13 -8.47
CA GLY A 98 -10.64 12.73 -7.62
C GLY A 98 -10.76 13.56 -6.35
N GLY A 99 -11.74 13.17 -5.53
CA GLY A 99 -11.72 13.51 -4.11
C GLY A 99 -10.79 12.56 -3.35
N TRP A 100 -10.46 12.93 -2.12
CA TRP A 100 -9.55 12.17 -1.26
C TRP A 100 -10.04 10.74 -0.97
N GLU A 101 -11.30 10.55 -0.55
CA GLU A 101 -11.81 9.23 -0.14
C GLU A 101 -11.81 8.18 -1.27
N PRO A 102 -12.29 8.47 -2.50
CA PRO A 102 -12.16 7.53 -3.62
C PRO A 102 -10.72 7.10 -3.91
N TYR A 103 -9.75 8.01 -3.77
CA TYR A 103 -8.33 7.67 -3.93
C TYR A 103 -7.83 6.79 -2.79
N MET A 104 -8.20 7.11 -1.54
CA MET A 104 -7.89 6.27 -0.37
C MET A 104 -8.40 4.85 -0.52
N ARG A 105 -9.57 4.65 -1.14
CA ARG A 105 -10.12 3.32 -1.43
C ARG A 105 -9.24 2.51 -2.37
N VAL A 106 -8.79 3.13 -3.46
CA VAL A 106 -7.87 2.48 -4.40
C VAL A 106 -6.61 2.05 -3.68
N ILE A 107 -6.05 2.92 -2.84
CA ILE A 107 -4.80 2.59 -2.17
C ILE A 107 -4.93 1.63 -0.99
N TRP A 108 -6.05 1.60 -0.28
CA TRP A 108 -6.32 0.62 0.79
C TRP A 108 -6.71 -0.75 0.23
N ASP A 109 -7.57 -0.78 -0.79
CA ASP A 109 -8.09 -2.03 -1.32
C ASP A 109 -7.11 -2.67 -2.32
N GLN A 110 -6.70 -1.91 -3.33
CA GLN A 110 -6.08 -2.43 -4.54
C GLN A 110 -4.56 -2.23 -4.60
N LEU A 111 -4.05 -1.12 -4.05
CA LEU A 111 -2.60 -0.91 -3.87
C LEU A 111 -2.14 -1.22 -2.45
N GLY A 112 -3.03 -1.77 -1.61
CA GLY A 112 -2.85 -1.93 -0.19
C GLY A 112 -1.61 -2.75 0.17
N SER A 113 -1.37 -3.86 -0.53
CA SER A 113 -0.18 -4.70 -0.28
C SER A 113 1.13 -3.97 -0.62
N THR A 114 1.14 -3.23 -1.73
CA THR A 114 2.31 -2.49 -2.21
C THR A 114 2.62 -1.33 -1.27
N LEU A 115 1.59 -0.65 -0.77
CA LEU A 115 1.76 0.36 0.26
C LEU A 115 2.11 -0.25 1.61
N ASP A 116 1.56 -1.41 2.00
CA ASP A 116 1.94 -2.11 3.23
C ASP A 116 3.43 -2.41 3.25
N LEU A 117 4.02 -2.81 2.12
CA LEU A 117 5.46 -3.02 1.99
C LEU A 117 6.28 -1.75 2.33
N ILE A 118 5.75 -0.56 2.05
CA ILE A 118 6.40 0.72 2.35
C ILE A 118 6.03 1.21 3.76
N LEU A 119 4.74 1.28 4.07
CA LEU A 119 4.18 1.89 5.26
C LEU A 119 4.25 0.99 6.51
N CYS A 120 4.54 -0.31 6.40
CA CYS A 120 4.81 -1.14 7.57
C CYS A 120 6.00 -0.65 8.41
N HIS A 121 6.81 0.26 7.86
CA HIS A 121 7.90 0.94 8.55
C HIS A 121 7.45 2.16 9.34
N ALA A 122 6.25 2.71 9.11
CA ALA A 122 5.76 3.89 9.80
C ALA A 122 5.09 3.53 11.14
N THR A 123 5.26 4.38 12.15
CA THR A 123 4.72 4.20 13.49
C THR A 123 3.19 4.11 13.45
N ASP A 124 2.63 3.17 14.21
CA ASP A 124 1.19 2.90 14.33
C ASP A 124 0.44 2.60 13.02
N TYR A 125 1.15 2.33 11.91
CA TYR A 125 0.51 2.02 10.63
C TYR A 125 -0.28 0.70 10.70
N PRO A 126 -1.61 0.73 10.47
CA PRO A 126 -2.41 -0.47 10.35
C PRO A 126 -2.23 -1.05 8.94
N LEU A 127 -1.82 -2.31 8.84
CA LEU A 127 -1.72 -2.98 7.54
C LEU A 127 -3.08 -2.97 6.85
N SER A 128 -3.12 -2.52 5.59
CA SER A 128 -4.34 -2.34 4.81
C SER A 128 -5.16 -3.62 4.72
N CYS A 129 -4.51 -4.79 4.67
CA CYS A 129 -5.19 -6.08 4.74
C CYS A 129 -6.01 -6.17 6.03
N GLY A 130 -5.38 -5.87 7.17
CA GLY A 130 -5.72 -6.23 8.54
C GLY A 130 -6.71 -5.30 9.23
N CYS A 131 -7.19 -4.27 8.54
CA CYS A 131 -7.99 -3.22 9.13
C CYS A 131 -9.14 -2.77 8.22
N SER A 132 -10.14 -2.13 8.83
CA SER A 132 -11.20 -1.43 8.12
C SER A 132 -10.64 -0.22 7.35
N PHE A 133 -11.39 0.22 6.33
CA PHE A 133 -11.09 1.47 5.64
C PHE A 133 -11.11 2.68 6.60
N GLU A 134 -12.02 2.70 7.58
CA GLU A 134 -12.10 3.75 8.59
C GLU A 134 -10.79 3.85 9.40
N THR A 135 -10.28 2.71 9.88
CA THR A 135 -9.02 2.65 10.63
C THR A 135 -7.82 3.10 9.77
N TYR A 136 -7.75 2.65 8.52
CA TYR A 136 -6.73 3.07 7.58
C TYR A 136 -6.79 4.59 7.31
N ALA A 137 -7.97 5.10 6.95
CA ALA A 137 -8.19 6.51 6.63
C ALA A 137 -7.86 7.43 7.82
N ALA A 138 -8.20 7.01 9.04
CA ALA A 138 -7.85 7.74 10.25
C ALA A 138 -6.33 7.86 10.44
N TRP A 139 -5.59 6.78 10.18
CA TRP A 139 -4.12 6.81 10.23
C TRP A 139 -3.55 7.77 9.19
N VAL A 140 -4.05 7.74 7.95
CA VAL A 140 -3.60 8.66 6.89
C VAL A 140 -3.84 10.11 7.29
N ARG A 141 -5.05 10.46 7.76
CA ARG A 141 -5.38 11.83 8.20
C ARG A 141 -4.55 12.30 9.39
N ALA A 142 -4.19 11.40 10.31
CA ALA A 142 -3.35 11.74 11.46
C ALA A 142 -1.91 12.14 11.07
N HIS A 143 -1.44 11.66 9.92
CA HIS A 143 -0.09 11.91 9.39
C HIS A 143 -0.09 12.86 8.18
N GLU A 144 -1.25 13.41 7.83
CA GLU A 144 -1.40 14.36 6.72
C GLU A 144 -0.87 15.74 7.13
N VAL A 145 -0.10 16.34 6.22
CA VAL A 145 0.38 17.71 6.32
C VAL A 145 -0.33 18.54 5.25
N SER A 146 -0.95 19.64 5.65
CA SER A 146 -1.67 20.51 4.71
C SER A 146 -0.69 21.23 3.77
N ALA A 147 -0.95 21.18 2.47
CA ALA A 147 -0.31 22.04 1.50
C ALA A 147 -0.95 23.44 1.53
N ASP A 148 -0.28 24.40 2.15
CA ASP A 148 -0.81 25.78 2.25
C ASP A 148 -0.91 26.49 0.87
N PHE A 149 -0.21 25.99 -0.15
CA PHE A 149 -0.25 26.48 -1.53
C PHE A 149 -0.16 25.32 -2.52
N LEU A 150 -1.10 25.25 -3.48
CA LEU A 150 -1.12 24.28 -4.57
C LEU A 150 -1.23 25.01 -5.91
N PHE A 151 -0.29 24.72 -6.82
CA PHE A 151 -0.30 25.22 -8.19
C PHE A 151 -0.44 24.07 -9.17
N ILE A 152 -1.48 24.11 -10.00
CA ILE A 152 -1.70 23.16 -11.07
C ILE A 152 -2.12 23.94 -12.33
N GLU A 153 -1.33 23.80 -13.40
CA GLU A 153 -1.56 24.51 -14.66
C GLU A 153 -2.82 24.04 -15.40
N SER A 154 -3.13 22.74 -15.32
CA SER A 154 -4.27 22.15 -16.03
C SER A 154 -5.01 21.13 -15.15
N GLY A 155 -6.34 21.21 -15.11
CA GLY A 155 -7.21 20.21 -14.47
C GLY A 155 -7.47 18.95 -15.31
N ARG A 156 -6.65 18.66 -16.33
CA ARG A 156 -6.80 17.45 -17.15
C ARG A 156 -6.43 16.22 -16.34
N THR A 157 -7.22 15.16 -16.49
CA THR A 157 -6.99 13.88 -15.82
C THR A 157 -5.90 13.06 -16.50
N VAL A 158 -5.37 12.03 -15.83
CA VAL A 158 -4.42 11.09 -16.43
C VAL A 158 -5.05 10.40 -17.65
N SER A 159 -6.34 10.03 -17.57
CA SER A 159 -7.06 9.47 -18.71
C SER A 159 -7.18 10.46 -19.88
N ASP A 160 -7.29 11.78 -19.64
CA ASP A 160 -7.32 12.75 -20.73
C ASP A 160 -6.01 12.79 -21.51
N ALA A 161 -4.88 12.64 -20.81
CA ALA A 161 -3.58 12.58 -21.48
C ALA A 161 -3.47 11.34 -22.39
N GLU A 162 -4.00 10.19 -21.96
CA GLU A 162 -4.09 8.97 -22.78
C GLU A 162 -5.04 9.17 -23.97
N TYR A 163 -6.24 9.71 -23.72
CA TYR A 163 -7.24 10.00 -24.75
C TYR A 163 -6.68 10.94 -25.82
N LEU A 164 -6.07 12.05 -25.42
CA LEU A 164 -5.55 13.06 -26.34
C LEU A 164 -4.39 12.52 -27.16
N ARG A 165 -3.53 11.68 -26.59
CA ARG A 165 -2.47 10.98 -27.33
C ARG A 165 -3.06 10.03 -28.38
N ALA A 166 -4.09 9.27 -28.02
CA ALA A 166 -4.79 8.38 -28.96
C ALA A 166 -5.51 9.17 -30.06
N LEU A 167 -6.12 10.31 -29.71
CA LEU A 167 -6.75 11.20 -30.67
C LEU A 167 -5.75 11.80 -31.66
N GLU A 168 -4.62 12.30 -31.17
CA GLU A 168 -3.54 12.83 -31.99
C GLU A 168 -2.99 11.75 -32.95
N ALA A 169 -2.74 10.54 -32.45
CA ALA A 169 -2.29 9.42 -33.27
C ALA A 169 -3.32 9.07 -34.38
N ALA A 170 -4.60 8.97 -34.02
CA ALA A 170 -5.67 8.70 -34.98
C ALA A 170 -5.79 9.80 -36.06
N GLN A 171 -5.60 11.07 -35.67
CA GLN A 171 -5.61 12.20 -36.61
C GLN A 171 -4.43 12.16 -37.59
N ARG A 172 -3.25 11.71 -37.14
CA ARG A 172 -2.06 11.53 -38.01
C ARG A 172 -2.22 10.38 -38.99
N GLU A 173 -2.86 9.28 -38.57
CA GLU A 173 -2.93 8.06 -39.38
C GLU A 173 -4.05 8.09 -40.44
N ARG A 174 -5.26 8.61 -40.16
CA ARG A 174 -6.35 8.83 -41.14
C ARG A 174 -7.38 9.90 -40.68
N PRO A 175 -7.58 11.02 -41.39
CA PRO A 175 -8.42 12.15 -40.95
C PRO A 175 -9.93 11.98 -41.22
N ARG A 176 -10.55 10.84 -40.87
CA ARG A 176 -12.01 10.69 -40.94
C ARG A 176 -12.63 10.86 -39.54
N ASN A 177 -13.59 11.79 -39.41
CA ASN A 177 -14.36 12.14 -38.20
C ASN A 177 -14.96 10.97 -37.36
N ARG A 178 -14.89 9.72 -37.83
CA ARG A 178 -15.45 8.54 -37.14
C ARG A 178 -14.61 8.07 -35.95
N THR A 179 -13.30 8.36 -35.90
CA THR A 179 -12.42 7.90 -34.81
C THR A 179 -12.71 8.65 -33.51
N ALA A 180 -12.80 9.98 -33.52
CA ALA A 180 -13.00 10.78 -32.30
C ALA A 180 -14.26 10.40 -31.49
N ALA A 181 -15.36 10.07 -32.17
CA ALA A 181 -16.62 9.65 -31.53
C ALA A 181 -16.59 8.21 -30.98
N ARG A 182 -15.55 7.43 -31.30
CA ARG A 182 -15.37 6.02 -30.90
C ARG A 182 -14.13 5.79 -30.03
N LEU A 183 -13.27 6.80 -29.88
CA LEU A 183 -12.12 6.74 -28.98
C LEU A 183 -12.61 6.61 -27.55
N HIS A 184 -12.06 5.64 -26.85
CA HIS A 184 -12.24 5.47 -25.42
C HIS A 184 -10.91 5.04 -24.82
N THR A 185 -10.61 5.56 -23.64
CA THR A 185 -9.52 5.06 -22.80
C THR A 185 -10.00 3.84 -22.04
N ALA A 186 -9.09 2.93 -21.77
CA ALA A 186 -9.35 1.81 -20.88
C ALA A 186 -9.75 2.32 -19.48
N ALA A 187 -10.65 1.59 -18.82
CA ALA A 187 -11.15 1.94 -17.50
C ALA A 187 -10.06 1.81 -16.44
N SER A 188 -10.27 2.47 -15.30
CA SER A 188 -9.39 2.29 -14.14
C SER A 188 -9.39 0.81 -13.73
N GLY A 189 -8.21 0.20 -13.63
CA GLY A 189 -8.06 -1.23 -13.32
C GLY A 189 -7.96 -2.15 -14.55
N ASP A 190 -8.12 -1.66 -15.77
CA ASP A 190 -7.93 -2.47 -16.99
C ASP A 190 -6.45 -2.74 -17.27
N SER A 191 -6.13 -3.99 -17.61
CA SER A 191 -4.81 -4.46 -18.07
C SER A 191 -4.91 -5.14 -19.44
N PRO A 192 -3.83 -5.17 -20.24
CA PRO A 192 -3.78 -5.95 -21.48
C PRO A 192 -4.07 -7.44 -21.23
N ALA A 193 -4.72 -8.10 -22.19
CA ALA A 193 -4.96 -9.54 -22.11
C ALA A 193 -3.65 -10.34 -22.10
N LEU A 194 -3.58 -11.37 -21.26
CA LEU A 194 -2.42 -12.26 -21.21
C LEU A 194 -2.31 -13.12 -22.48
N PRO A 195 -1.08 -13.51 -22.87
CA PRO A 195 -0.89 -14.49 -23.93
C PRO A 195 -1.59 -15.82 -23.59
N PRO A 196 -2.03 -16.59 -24.60
CA PRO A 196 -2.67 -17.90 -24.38
C PRO A 196 -1.80 -18.81 -23.50
N ALA A 197 -2.42 -19.48 -22.54
CA ALA A 197 -1.72 -20.37 -21.61
C ALA A 197 -0.92 -21.45 -22.36
N GLY A 198 0.35 -21.63 -21.99
CA GLY A 198 1.25 -22.59 -22.63
C GLY A 198 1.88 -22.12 -23.97
N SER A 199 1.56 -20.93 -24.46
CA SER A 199 2.21 -20.38 -25.67
C SER A 199 3.68 -20.00 -25.45
N PRO A 200 4.53 -19.96 -26.50
CA PRO A 200 5.89 -19.43 -26.39
C PRO A 200 5.95 -18.01 -25.83
N GLN A 201 4.93 -17.19 -26.14
CA GLN A 201 4.79 -15.83 -25.62
C GLN A 201 4.48 -15.81 -24.12
N ALA A 202 3.63 -16.73 -23.63
CA ALA A 202 3.38 -16.89 -22.19
C ALA A 202 4.65 -17.32 -21.44
N HIS A 203 5.44 -18.24 -22.02
CA HIS A 203 6.73 -18.65 -21.44
C HIS A 203 7.74 -17.48 -21.44
N ALA A 204 7.84 -16.72 -22.53
CA ALA A 204 8.72 -15.56 -22.61
C ALA A 204 8.34 -14.47 -21.60
N LEU A 205 7.03 -14.21 -21.45
CA LEU A 205 6.49 -13.29 -20.45
C LEU A 205 6.86 -13.73 -19.03
N ALA A 206 6.60 -15.00 -18.68
CA ALA A 206 6.92 -15.53 -17.37
C ALA A 206 8.44 -15.52 -17.07
N ARG A 207 9.30 -15.81 -18.06
CA ARG A 207 10.77 -15.72 -17.92
C ARG A 207 11.24 -14.29 -17.65
N ALA A 208 10.60 -13.28 -18.25
CA ALA A 208 10.93 -11.88 -17.99
C ALA A 208 10.66 -11.46 -16.53
N ALA A 209 9.81 -12.19 -15.79
CA ALA A 209 9.54 -11.94 -14.39
C ALA A 209 10.63 -12.42 -13.42
N PHE A 210 11.56 -13.28 -13.83
CA PHE A 210 12.53 -13.87 -12.89
C PHE A 210 13.51 -12.85 -12.31
N THR A 211 13.94 -11.87 -13.11
CA THR A 211 14.80 -10.78 -12.63
C THR A 211 14.08 -9.92 -11.58
N PRO A 212 12.87 -9.36 -11.83
CA PRO A 212 12.16 -8.60 -10.80
C PRO A 212 11.76 -9.48 -9.60
N LEU A 213 11.40 -10.75 -9.81
CA LEU A 213 11.11 -11.69 -8.73
C LEU A 213 12.33 -11.92 -7.83
N SER A 214 13.52 -12.11 -8.40
CA SER A 214 14.75 -12.30 -7.63
C SER A 214 15.09 -11.04 -6.81
N ALA A 215 14.97 -9.86 -7.41
CA ALA A 215 15.17 -8.59 -6.71
C ALA A 215 14.22 -8.43 -5.52
N LEU A 216 12.95 -8.81 -5.67
CA LEU A 216 11.98 -8.81 -4.57
C LEU A 216 12.29 -9.89 -3.52
N PHE A 217 12.59 -11.12 -3.95
CA PHE A 217 12.88 -12.25 -3.09
C PHE A 217 14.10 -12.01 -2.18
N THR A 218 15.15 -11.37 -2.69
CA THR A 218 16.34 -11.02 -1.87
C THR A 218 16.01 -10.16 -0.65
N LEU A 219 14.92 -9.39 -0.69
CA LEU A 219 14.47 -8.61 0.46
C LEU A 219 13.90 -9.48 1.59
N GLN A 220 13.52 -10.74 1.34
CA GLN A 220 12.83 -11.59 2.32
C GLN A 220 13.60 -11.76 3.64
N ARG A 221 14.93 -11.69 3.59
CA ARG A 221 15.79 -11.81 4.78
C ARG A 221 15.53 -10.72 5.83
N TYR A 222 14.96 -9.59 5.39
CA TYR A 222 14.58 -8.45 6.21
C TYR A 222 13.09 -8.48 6.62
N PHE A 223 12.34 -9.53 6.23
CA PHE A 223 10.94 -9.76 6.59
C PHE A 223 10.81 -11.12 7.29
N GLY A 224 10.75 -11.12 8.62
CA GLY A 224 10.62 -12.37 9.37
C GLY A 224 9.23 -13.00 9.20
N ALA A 225 9.16 -14.27 8.81
CA ALA A 225 7.88 -15.00 8.60
C ALA A 225 6.90 -15.04 9.80
N GLY A 226 7.37 -14.78 11.03
CA GLY A 226 6.54 -14.69 12.24
C GLY A 226 6.30 -13.26 12.74
N ALA A 227 6.89 -12.25 12.08
CA ALA A 227 6.69 -10.85 12.41
C ALA A 227 5.33 -10.37 11.89
N PRO A 228 4.68 -9.38 12.53
CA PRO A 228 3.40 -8.83 12.08
C PRO A 228 3.40 -8.35 10.62
N ASP A 229 4.56 -7.92 10.13
CA ASP A 229 4.81 -7.40 8.78
C ASP A 229 5.50 -8.42 7.85
N GLY A 230 5.77 -9.65 8.31
CA GLY A 230 6.53 -10.66 7.57
C GLY A 230 5.95 -11.03 6.21
N GLU A 231 4.64 -10.89 6.05
CA GLU A 231 3.91 -11.19 4.82
C GLU A 231 3.81 -10.00 3.85
N CYS A 232 4.19 -8.79 4.28
CA CYS A 232 4.02 -7.58 3.45
C CYS A 232 4.77 -7.71 2.12
N LEU A 233 6.03 -8.17 2.16
CA LEU A 233 6.84 -8.37 0.96
C LEU A 233 6.20 -9.37 0.01
N ARG A 234 5.78 -10.54 0.49
CA ARG A 234 5.23 -11.59 -0.36
C ARG A 234 3.92 -11.16 -1.02
N ARG A 235 3.02 -10.52 -0.27
CA ARG A 235 1.77 -9.97 -0.83
C ARG A 235 2.04 -8.89 -1.88
N ALA A 236 2.91 -7.94 -1.56
CA ALA A 236 3.29 -6.88 -2.48
C ALA A 236 3.92 -7.43 -3.75
N SER A 237 4.80 -8.44 -3.65
CA SER A 237 5.43 -9.07 -4.81
C SER A 237 4.42 -9.75 -5.73
N ARG A 238 3.41 -10.42 -5.16
CA ARG A 238 2.32 -11.04 -5.94
C ARG A 238 1.44 -10.01 -6.64
N ASP A 239 1.22 -8.85 -6.03
CA ASP A 239 0.41 -7.78 -6.65
C ASP A 239 1.22 -6.99 -7.69
N ILE A 240 2.52 -6.76 -7.45
CA ILE A 240 3.44 -6.15 -8.42
C ILE A 240 3.63 -7.05 -9.65
N LEU A 241 3.69 -8.37 -9.46
CA LEU A 241 3.83 -9.37 -10.53
C LEU A 241 2.52 -10.15 -10.73
N PHE A 242 1.37 -9.48 -10.71
CA PHE A 242 0.07 -10.15 -10.76
C PHE A 242 -0.14 -10.95 -12.05
N GLU A 243 0.43 -10.50 -13.18
CA GLU A 243 0.40 -11.28 -14.42
C GLU A 243 1.11 -12.63 -14.25
N LEU A 244 2.21 -12.69 -13.48
CA LEU A 244 2.92 -13.94 -13.20
C LEU A 244 2.05 -14.91 -12.38
N VAL A 245 1.25 -14.39 -11.43
CA VAL A 245 0.28 -15.20 -10.67
C VAL A 245 -0.75 -15.85 -11.61
N GLN A 246 -1.15 -15.17 -12.67
CA GLN A 246 -2.14 -15.65 -13.63
C GLN A 246 -1.57 -16.64 -14.67
N LEU A 247 -0.24 -16.71 -14.84
CA LEU A 247 0.42 -17.52 -15.89
C LEU A 247 0.69 -18.99 -15.50
N ASP A 248 0.28 -19.46 -14.32
CA ASP A 248 0.48 -20.84 -13.83
C ASP A 248 1.95 -21.32 -13.95
N THR A 249 2.83 -20.66 -13.19
CA THR A 249 4.28 -20.92 -13.18
C THR A 249 4.69 -22.36 -12.85
N PRO A 250 3.96 -23.16 -12.03
CA PRO A 250 4.23 -24.58 -11.88
C PRO A 250 4.12 -25.37 -13.18
N ARG A 251 3.16 -25.01 -14.03
CA ARG A 251 2.94 -25.66 -15.33
C ARG A 251 3.97 -25.23 -16.39
N LEU A 252 4.31 -23.94 -16.43
CA LEU A 252 5.29 -23.41 -17.39
C LEU A 252 6.72 -23.87 -17.11
N PHE A 253 7.08 -24.06 -15.83
CA PHE A 253 8.42 -24.49 -15.40
C PHE A 253 8.31 -25.67 -14.44
N PRO A 254 8.15 -26.92 -14.93
CA PRO A 254 7.98 -28.07 -14.04
C PRO A 254 9.24 -28.38 -13.23
N ILE A 255 9.08 -29.17 -12.16
CA ILE A 255 10.19 -29.70 -11.35
C ILE A 255 11.17 -30.44 -12.27
N GLY A 256 12.45 -30.11 -12.18
CA GLY A 256 13.52 -30.64 -13.05
C GLY A 256 13.92 -29.74 -14.23
N SER A 257 13.16 -28.67 -14.52
CA SER A 257 13.59 -27.65 -15.49
C SER A 257 14.78 -26.84 -14.97
N ALA A 258 15.67 -26.40 -15.88
CA ALA A 258 16.85 -25.61 -15.53
C ALA A 258 16.47 -24.27 -14.88
N GLU A 259 15.39 -23.65 -15.36
CA GLU A 259 14.85 -22.40 -14.83
C GLU A 259 14.31 -22.56 -13.41
N ARG A 260 13.46 -23.57 -13.15
CA ARG A 260 12.94 -23.80 -11.78
C ARG A 260 14.05 -24.24 -10.84
N ALA A 261 15.03 -25.03 -11.29
CA ALA A 261 16.19 -25.38 -10.47
C ALA A 261 16.99 -24.14 -10.04
N ARG A 262 17.11 -23.13 -10.92
CA ARG A 262 17.82 -21.88 -10.64
C ARG A 262 17.06 -20.94 -9.69
N PHE A 263 15.74 -20.80 -9.86
CA PHE A 263 14.91 -19.87 -9.09
C PHE A 263 14.00 -20.57 -8.08
N ALA A 264 14.38 -21.78 -7.66
CA ALA A 264 13.61 -22.70 -6.83
C ALA A 264 12.98 -22.02 -5.60
N GLU A 265 13.82 -21.42 -4.75
CA GLU A 265 13.35 -20.79 -3.50
C GLU A 265 12.46 -19.57 -3.76
N ALA A 266 12.82 -18.75 -4.75
CA ALA A 266 12.07 -17.55 -5.11
C ALA A 266 10.68 -17.88 -5.67
N LEU A 267 10.58 -18.90 -6.53
CA LEU A 267 9.32 -19.38 -7.08
C LEU A 267 8.47 -20.04 -5.99
N TYR A 268 9.05 -20.89 -5.16
CA TYR A 268 8.33 -21.54 -4.07
C TYR A 268 7.75 -20.50 -3.07
N TRP A 269 8.56 -19.50 -2.70
CA TRP A 269 8.14 -18.39 -1.86
C TRP A 269 7.00 -17.59 -2.49
N PHE A 270 7.08 -17.29 -3.79
CA PHE A 270 6.07 -16.53 -4.52
C PHE A 270 4.75 -17.30 -4.68
N GLU A 271 4.81 -18.60 -4.97
CA GLU A 271 3.67 -19.46 -5.27
C GLU A 271 2.85 -19.84 -4.03
N SER A 272 3.49 -19.87 -2.86
CA SER A 272 2.84 -20.20 -1.60
C SER A 272 1.71 -19.22 -1.28
N ALA A 273 0.52 -19.72 -0.95
CA ALA A 273 -0.65 -18.88 -0.67
C ALA A 273 -0.42 -18.00 0.58
N PRO A 274 -0.80 -16.71 0.54
CA PRO A 274 -0.88 -15.88 1.74
C PRO A 274 -1.98 -16.41 2.67
N ARG A 275 -1.84 -16.19 3.98
CA ARG A 275 -2.86 -16.61 4.96
C ARG A 275 -4.20 -15.91 4.64
N PRO A 276 -5.32 -16.65 4.58
CA PRO A 276 -6.64 -16.04 4.40
C PRO A 276 -6.99 -15.20 5.62
N GLN A 277 -7.65 -14.08 5.38
CA GLN A 277 -8.02 -13.15 6.44
C GLN A 277 -9.45 -13.36 6.91
N LEU A 278 -9.67 -13.22 8.21
CA LEU A 278 -11.00 -13.25 8.82
C LEU A 278 -11.81 -12.02 8.38
N VAL A 279 -13.00 -12.26 7.86
CA VAL A 279 -13.99 -11.23 7.55
C VAL A 279 -14.92 -11.06 8.75
N PRO A 280 -15.03 -9.87 9.36
CA PRO A 280 -15.93 -9.64 10.49
C PRO A 280 -17.40 -9.83 10.09
N GLN A 281 -18.25 -10.30 11.02
CA GLN A 281 -19.70 -10.42 10.83
C GLN A 281 -20.44 -9.07 10.94
N ASP A 282 -21.64 -8.99 10.35
CA ASP A 282 -22.53 -7.84 10.54
C ASP A 282 -22.83 -7.62 12.03
N ARG A 283 -22.80 -6.36 12.48
CA ARG A 283 -23.04 -6.00 13.88
C ARG A 283 -24.51 -5.74 14.19
N LEU A 284 -25.29 -5.30 13.21
CA LEU A 284 -26.69 -4.86 13.40
C LEU A 284 -27.68 -5.86 12.80
N GLU A 285 -28.79 -6.06 13.52
CA GLU A 285 -29.98 -6.72 12.99
C GLU A 285 -30.86 -5.69 12.26
N PHE A 286 -31.23 -5.95 11.02
CA PHE A 286 -32.04 -5.02 10.23
C PHE A 286 -33.51 -5.01 10.66
N LYS A 287 -34.00 -3.84 11.09
CA LYS A 287 -35.40 -3.61 11.50
C LYS A 287 -35.98 -2.43 10.71
N PRO A 288 -36.90 -2.67 9.75
CA PRO A 288 -37.53 -1.60 8.96
C PRO A 288 -38.16 -0.49 9.82
N ALA A 289 -38.74 -0.86 10.96
CA ALA A 289 -39.34 0.08 11.90
C ALA A 289 -38.33 1.09 12.50
N ASP A 290 -37.02 0.82 12.49
CA ASP A 290 -36.02 1.76 13.00
C ASP A 290 -35.63 2.84 11.97
N ILE A 291 -35.93 2.62 10.69
CA ILE A 291 -35.58 3.50 9.58
C ILE A 291 -36.72 4.48 9.33
N GLN A 292 -36.43 5.77 9.09
CA GLN A 292 -37.48 6.75 8.76
C GLN A 292 -38.10 6.41 7.40
N ALA A 293 -39.44 6.41 7.31
CA ALA A 293 -40.13 6.06 6.09
C ALA A 293 -39.82 7.00 4.91
N GLY A 294 -39.63 6.42 3.73
CA GLY A 294 -39.32 7.16 2.50
C GLY A 294 -37.83 7.31 2.20
N MET A 295 -36.97 6.72 3.05
CA MET A 295 -35.54 6.52 2.77
C MET A 295 -35.37 5.43 1.71
N LEU A 296 -35.78 4.19 2.05
CA LEU A 296 -35.57 3.00 1.22
C LEU A 296 -36.73 2.80 0.24
N SER A 297 -37.96 3.01 0.68
CA SER A 297 -39.15 2.95 -0.19
C SER A 297 -39.52 4.34 -0.73
N LYS A 298 -40.34 4.38 -1.78
CA LYS A 298 -40.90 5.65 -2.28
C LYS A 298 -42.30 5.83 -1.67
N PRO A 299 -42.56 6.90 -0.90
CA PRO A 299 -43.89 7.17 -0.39
C PRO A 299 -44.91 7.39 -1.52
N PRO A 300 -46.19 6.98 -1.35
CA PRO A 300 -47.25 7.12 -2.36
C PRO A 300 -47.81 8.55 -2.36
N VAL A 301 -46.95 9.54 -2.60
CA VAL A 301 -47.24 10.98 -2.51
C VAL A 301 -46.67 11.73 -3.71
N ASP A 302 -47.32 12.84 -4.07
CA ASP A 302 -46.98 13.65 -5.24
C ASP A 302 -46.87 15.16 -4.92
N ARG A 303 -47.08 15.55 -3.66
CA ARG A 303 -46.90 16.92 -3.14
C ARG A 303 -46.03 16.92 -1.90
N GLY A 304 -45.41 18.07 -1.64
CA GLY A 304 -44.70 18.29 -0.38
C GLY A 304 -43.92 19.59 -0.35
N ALA A 305 -43.14 19.76 0.71
CA ALA A 305 -42.17 20.83 0.84
C ALA A 305 -40.99 20.43 1.72
N LEU A 306 -39.87 21.10 1.51
CA LEU A 306 -38.77 21.14 2.45
C LEU A 306 -38.92 22.36 3.36
N LEU A 307 -38.97 22.13 4.66
CA LEU A 307 -38.97 23.18 5.67
C LEU A 307 -37.54 23.35 6.20
N LEU A 308 -36.98 24.53 6.00
CA LEU A 308 -35.63 24.89 6.44
C LEU A 308 -35.71 25.48 7.84
N LEU A 309 -35.16 24.80 8.85
CA LEU A 309 -35.34 25.14 10.26
C LEU A 309 -34.02 25.49 10.95
N MET A 310 -34.07 26.46 11.87
CA MET A 310 -32.95 26.85 12.72
C MET A 310 -33.30 26.59 14.19
N VAL A 311 -32.41 25.90 14.90
CA VAL A 311 -32.50 25.73 16.37
C VAL A 311 -32.23 27.07 17.07
N VAL A 312 -33.22 27.58 17.81
CA VAL A 312 -33.10 28.78 18.66
C VAL A 312 -33.03 28.44 20.14
N ASP A 313 -33.69 27.36 20.57
CA ASP A 313 -33.63 26.80 21.93
C ASP A 313 -33.32 25.30 21.83
N PRO A 314 -32.07 24.88 22.10
CA PRO A 314 -31.65 23.48 21.98
C PRO A 314 -32.46 22.52 22.86
N ALA A 315 -32.82 22.91 24.08
CA ALA A 315 -33.52 22.02 25.01
C ALA A 315 -34.95 21.74 24.53
N ARG A 316 -35.67 22.79 24.10
CA ARG A 316 -37.01 22.63 23.51
C ARG A 316 -36.97 21.89 22.18
N ALA A 317 -35.95 22.16 21.35
CA ALA A 317 -35.76 21.46 20.09
C ALA A 317 -35.52 19.96 20.31
N LEU A 318 -34.70 19.56 21.30
CA LEU A 318 -34.49 18.15 21.65
C LEU A 318 -35.78 17.46 22.11
N ALA A 319 -36.58 18.13 22.95
CA ALA A 319 -37.87 17.61 23.39
C ALA A 319 -38.84 17.43 22.20
N TRP A 320 -38.87 18.41 21.29
CA TRP A 320 -39.67 18.35 20.07
C TRP A 320 -39.23 17.19 19.15
N LEU A 321 -37.92 17.00 18.97
CA LEU A 321 -37.35 15.93 18.14
C LEU A 321 -37.76 14.54 18.62
N GLY A 322 -37.77 14.31 19.94
CA GLY A 322 -38.22 13.04 20.53
C GLY A 322 -39.72 12.78 20.41
N ALA A 323 -40.54 13.82 20.19
CA ALA A 323 -41.99 13.74 20.09
C ALA A 323 -42.52 13.79 18.64
N LEU A 324 -41.65 13.98 17.65
CA LEU A 324 -42.04 14.07 16.24
C LEU A 324 -42.69 12.75 15.76
N PRO A 325 -43.88 12.76 15.13
CA PRO A 325 -44.61 11.54 14.76
C PRO A 325 -44.06 10.90 13.48
N LEU A 326 -42.78 10.51 13.50
CA LEU A 326 -42.12 9.78 12.41
C LEU A 326 -42.54 8.31 12.39
N VAL A 327 -42.92 7.82 11.21
CA VAL A 327 -43.24 6.40 10.96
C VAL A 327 -42.03 5.66 10.36
N GLY A 328 -42.00 4.34 10.56
CA GLY A 328 -40.94 3.45 10.08
C GLY A 328 -41.08 3.04 8.61
N GLU A 329 -40.03 2.50 7.99
CA GLU A 329 -40.15 1.87 6.66
C GLU A 329 -41.20 0.74 6.70
N GLY A 330 -42.10 0.74 5.71
CA GLY A 330 -43.23 -0.19 5.63
C GLY A 330 -44.48 0.23 6.43
N GLU A 331 -44.41 1.29 7.24
CA GLU A 331 -45.56 1.86 7.96
C GLU A 331 -46.20 3.01 7.16
N ALA A 332 -47.50 3.29 7.40
CA ALA A 332 -48.21 4.43 6.82
C ALA A 332 -48.65 5.41 7.93
N PRO A 333 -48.50 6.73 7.73
CA PRO A 333 -48.92 7.71 8.72
C PRO A 333 -50.46 7.83 8.78
N PRO A 334 -51.05 7.96 9.98
CA PRO A 334 -52.51 7.94 10.16
C PRO A 334 -53.23 9.15 9.57
N ASP A 335 -52.55 10.30 9.45
CA ASP A 335 -53.07 11.56 8.89
C ASP A 335 -52.68 11.75 7.40
N GLY A 336 -52.02 10.76 6.81
CA GLY A 336 -51.49 10.82 5.44
C GLY A 336 -50.36 11.83 5.23
N LEU A 337 -49.75 12.37 6.31
CA LEU A 337 -48.58 13.23 6.26
C LEU A 337 -47.30 12.41 6.44
N TRP A 338 -46.55 12.26 5.36
CA TRP A 338 -45.25 11.58 5.38
C TRP A 338 -44.17 12.58 5.80
N LEU A 339 -43.59 12.34 6.97
CA LEU A 339 -42.59 13.21 7.58
C LEU A 339 -41.22 12.53 7.57
N GLN A 340 -40.19 13.31 7.26
CA GLN A 340 -38.80 12.88 7.43
C GLN A 340 -37.93 14.04 7.90
N LEU A 341 -37.06 13.75 8.85
CA LEU A 341 -36.16 14.73 9.44
C LEU A 341 -34.70 14.43 9.05
N ALA A 342 -34.00 15.47 8.60
CA ALA A 342 -32.56 15.46 8.40
C ALA A 342 -31.89 16.62 9.17
N MET A 343 -30.61 16.47 9.51
CA MET A 343 -29.85 17.37 10.37
C MET A 343 -28.55 17.79 9.67
N SER A 344 -28.18 19.07 9.75
CA SER A 344 -26.85 19.51 9.31
C SER A 344 -25.82 19.33 10.43
N LEU A 345 -24.52 19.35 10.10
CA LEU A 345 -23.47 19.36 11.13
C LEU A 345 -23.63 20.57 12.08
N ALA A 346 -23.97 21.74 11.54
CA ALA A 346 -24.24 22.93 12.32
C ALA A 346 -25.41 22.73 13.29
N GLY A 347 -26.47 22.04 12.85
CA GLY A 347 -27.60 21.67 13.71
C GLY A 347 -27.23 20.71 14.83
N LEU A 348 -26.46 19.66 14.53
CA LEU A 348 -25.98 18.70 15.54
C LEU A 348 -25.11 19.40 16.59
N ARG A 349 -24.21 20.30 16.17
CA ARG A 349 -23.39 21.12 17.07
C ARG A 349 -24.27 22.06 17.92
N LYS A 350 -25.26 22.71 17.32
CA LYS A 350 -26.17 23.63 18.02
C LYS A 350 -27.05 22.91 19.05
N LEU A 351 -27.36 21.64 18.83
CA LEU A 351 -28.08 20.77 19.77
C LEU A 351 -27.21 20.27 20.93
N GLY A 352 -25.90 20.54 20.92
CA GLY A 352 -24.99 20.27 22.03
C GLY A 352 -24.16 18.99 21.90
N LEU A 353 -24.09 18.36 20.72
CA LEU A 353 -23.29 17.15 20.56
C LEU A 353 -21.78 17.44 20.75
N PRO A 354 -21.04 16.59 21.51
CA PRO A 354 -19.60 16.78 21.72
C PRO A 354 -18.80 16.66 20.41
N GLU A 355 -17.74 17.48 20.26
CA GLU A 355 -16.87 17.44 19.08
C GLU A 355 -16.25 16.06 18.82
N ALA A 356 -15.97 15.28 19.87
CA ALA A 356 -15.48 13.90 19.73
C ALA A 356 -16.46 12.99 18.96
N ARG A 357 -17.77 13.21 19.12
CA ARG A 357 -18.80 12.49 18.36
C ARG A 357 -18.96 13.09 16.97
N LEU A 358 -18.95 14.42 16.85
CA LEU A 358 -19.00 15.11 15.55
C LEU A 358 -17.81 14.74 14.64
N ALA A 359 -16.65 14.45 15.22
CA ALA A 359 -15.45 14.02 14.51
C ALA A 359 -15.62 12.68 13.77
N ARG A 360 -16.58 11.84 14.21
CA ARG A 360 -16.90 10.54 13.59
C ARG A 360 -17.64 10.64 12.26
N PHE A 361 -18.21 11.81 11.94
CA PHE A 361 -18.85 12.02 10.63
C PHE A 361 -17.80 12.07 9.50
N PRO A 362 -18.16 11.63 8.29
CA PRO A 362 -17.27 11.69 7.13
C PRO A 362 -16.89 13.13 6.79
N GLN A 363 -15.69 13.31 6.24
CA GLN A 363 -15.12 14.64 5.96
C GLN A 363 -16.01 15.47 5.02
N ALA A 364 -16.52 14.87 3.93
CA ALA A 364 -17.45 15.54 3.02
C ALA A 364 -18.69 16.13 3.74
N PHE A 365 -19.24 15.44 4.75
CA PHE A 365 -20.36 15.97 5.53
C PHE A 365 -19.92 17.13 6.45
N LYS A 366 -18.71 17.03 7.03
CA LYS A 366 -18.17 18.06 7.92
C LYS A 366 -17.85 19.36 7.18
N GLU A 367 -17.32 19.27 5.96
CA GLU A 367 -16.99 20.42 5.10
C GLU A 367 -18.25 21.05 4.50
N GLY A 368 -19.21 20.22 4.08
CA GLY A 368 -20.43 20.65 3.42
C GLY A 368 -20.24 20.96 1.93
N MET A 369 -21.35 20.92 1.19
CA MET A 369 -21.34 20.95 -0.28
C MET A 369 -20.66 22.19 -0.88
N ALA A 370 -20.82 23.37 -0.27
CA ALA A 370 -20.25 24.61 -0.79
C ALA A 370 -18.70 24.59 -0.77
N ALA A 371 -18.09 24.06 0.29
CA ALA A 371 -16.64 23.90 0.37
C ALA A 371 -16.12 22.84 -0.63
N ARG A 372 -16.95 21.86 -0.95
CA ARG A 372 -16.68 20.76 -1.91
C ARG A 372 -16.89 21.13 -3.38
N ALA A 373 -17.26 22.37 -3.70
CA ALA A 373 -17.64 22.78 -5.06
C ALA A 373 -16.60 22.43 -6.14
N GLY A 374 -15.31 22.52 -5.82
CA GLY A 374 -14.22 22.13 -6.73
C GLY A 374 -14.25 20.65 -7.15
N VAL A 375 -14.49 19.73 -6.22
CA VAL A 375 -14.58 18.28 -6.51
C VAL A 375 -15.86 17.94 -7.24
N LEU A 376 -16.96 18.59 -6.90
CA LEU A 376 -18.25 18.42 -7.58
C LEU A 376 -18.24 18.96 -9.02
N GLY A 377 -17.25 19.81 -9.35
CA GLY A 377 -17.23 20.57 -10.61
C GLY A 377 -18.25 21.71 -10.63
N ASP A 378 -18.71 22.17 -9.46
CA ASP A 378 -19.58 23.33 -9.29
C ASP A 378 -18.76 24.62 -9.45
N VAL A 379 -18.36 24.89 -10.69
CA VAL A 379 -17.55 26.05 -11.06
C VAL A 379 -18.37 27.06 -11.85
N ARG A 380 -17.84 28.28 -12.03
CA ARG A 380 -18.48 29.36 -12.80
C ARG A 380 -19.92 29.64 -12.33
N HIS A 381 -20.92 29.47 -13.20
CA HIS A 381 -22.32 29.77 -12.89
C HIS A 381 -22.95 28.82 -11.85
N ASN A 382 -22.34 27.66 -11.59
CA ASN A 382 -22.76 26.75 -10.51
C ASN A 382 -21.96 26.98 -9.21
N HIS A 383 -20.97 27.87 -9.21
CA HIS A 383 -20.12 28.12 -8.05
C HIS A 383 -20.93 28.69 -6.87
N PRO A 384 -20.62 28.33 -5.61
CA PRO A 384 -21.36 28.81 -4.42
C PRO A 384 -21.53 30.33 -4.31
N ARG A 385 -20.59 31.11 -4.87
CA ARG A 385 -20.69 32.58 -4.95
C ARG A 385 -21.81 33.10 -5.87
N GLN A 386 -22.34 32.24 -6.74
CA GLN A 386 -23.40 32.55 -7.71
C GLN A 386 -24.73 31.87 -7.32
N TRP A 387 -24.77 31.18 -6.17
CA TRP A 387 -25.97 30.47 -5.73
C TRP A 387 -27.13 31.43 -5.46
N ARG A 388 -28.30 31.06 -5.99
CA ARG A 388 -29.57 31.69 -5.66
C ARG A 388 -30.15 30.99 -4.43
N TRP A 389 -29.94 31.59 -3.26
CA TRP A 389 -30.39 31.06 -1.98
C TRP A 389 -31.92 30.96 -1.84
N PRO A 390 -32.45 30.07 -0.97
CA PRO A 390 -33.87 29.95 -0.65
C PRO A 390 -34.53 31.25 -0.19
N ARG A 391 -35.83 31.44 -0.48
CA ARG A 391 -36.62 32.57 0.04
C ARG A 391 -36.90 32.42 1.54
N ARG A 392 -36.92 33.54 2.25
CA ARG A 392 -37.38 33.55 3.65
C ARG A 392 -38.87 33.23 3.72
N ALA A 393 -39.27 32.43 4.72
CA ALA A 393 -40.66 32.10 4.98
C ALA A 393 -41.47 33.32 5.44
N GLN A 394 -40.83 34.26 6.15
CA GLN A 394 -41.39 35.53 6.59
C GLN A 394 -40.39 36.68 6.36
N GLY A 395 -40.88 37.83 5.90
CA GLY A 395 -40.08 39.03 5.61
C GLY A 395 -39.34 39.01 4.26
N ASN A 396 -38.60 40.08 3.98
CA ASN A 396 -37.83 40.23 2.73
C ASN A 396 -36.42 39.60 2.86
N GLY A 397 -35.96 38.92 1.81
CA GLY A 397 -34.58 38.39 1.71
C GLY A 397 -34.47 36.90 1.38
N ARG A 398 -33.26 36.35 1.53
CA ARG A 398 -32.93 34.94 1.30
C ARG A 398 -32.29 34.29 2.53
N VAL A 399 -32.25 32.96 2.55
CA VAL A 399 -31.71 32.12 3.63
C VAL A 399 -30.42 31.49 3.15
N ASP A 400 -29.30 31.77 3.81
CA ASP A 400 -28.07 31.00 3.58
C ASP A 400 -28.32 29.53 4.00
N PRO A 401 -28.13 28.53 3.10
CA PRO A 401 -28.23 27.12 3.46
C PRO A 401 -27.38 26.72 4.67
N ALA A 402 -26.26 27.41 4.94
CA ALA A 402 -25.41 27.14 6.10
C ALA A 402 -26.09 27.48 7.45
N ALA A 403 -27.12 28.33 7.44
CA ALA A 403 -27.93 28.65 8.63
C ALA A 403 -29.00 27.59 8.95
N VAL A 404 -29.19 26.60 8.08
CA VAL A 404 -30.19 25.55 8.25
C VAL A 404 -29.63 24.47 9.17
N HIS A 405 -30.22 24.34 10.36
CA HIS A 405 -29.84 23.35 11.37
C HIS A 405 -30.58 22.01 11.14
N LEU A 406 -31.87 22.07 10.82
CA LEU A 406 -32.72 20.92 10.56
C LEU A 406 -33.48 21.11 9.25
N LEU A 407 -33.70 20.00 8.53
CA LEU A 407 -34.52 19.92 7.33
C LEU A 407 -35.68 18.98 7.62
N LEU A 408 -36.91 19.49 7.62
CA LEU A 408 -38.11 18.67 7.75
C LEU A 408 -38.77 18.54 6.38
N GLN A 409 -38.82 17.33 5.84
CA GLN A 409 -39.58 17.01 4.66
C GLN A 409 -41.02 16.69 5.07
N VAL A 410 -41.97 17.39 4.47
CA VAL A 410 -43.41 17.14 4.64
C VAL A 410 -43.96 16.76 3.28
N ARG A 411 -44.48 15.54 3.13
CA ARG A 411 -45.05 15.05 1.87
C ARG A 411 -46.45 14.50 2.06
N PHE A 412 -47.29 14.68 1.06
CA PHE A 412 -48.69 14.28 1.08
C PHE A 412 -49.24 14.06 -0.33
N ALA A 413 -50.33 13.33 -0.44
CA ALA A 413 -51.06 13.20 -1.69
C ALA A 413 -51.88 14.49 -1.98
N SER A 414 -51.87 14.95 -3.22
CA SER A 414 -52.73 16.03 -3.70
C SER A 414 -54.20 15.73 -3.41
N ALA A 415 -54.95 16.73 -2.96
CA ALA A 415 -56.40 16.61 -2.75
C ALA A 415 -57.21 16.78 -4.06
N GLY A 416 -56.58 17.24 -5.15
CA GLY A 416 -57.24 17.51 -6.45
C GLY A 416 -56.46 16.97 -7.66
N GLY A 417 -57.14 16.85 -8.82
CA GLY A 417 -56.62 16.23 -10.05
C GLY A 417 -55.72 17.11 -10.94
N GLY A 418 -54.95 18.05 -10.38
CA GLY A 418 -54.08 18.97 -11.12
C GLY A 418 -52.59 18.61 -11.10
N GLU A 419 -51.80 19.16 -12.03
CA GLU A 419 -50.34 18.94 -12.09
C GLU A 419 -49.50 19.93 -11.27
N LEU A 420 -50.01 21.14 -11.04
CA LEU A 420 -49.29 22.23 -10.36
C LEU A 420 -49.52 22.18 -8.84
N PHE A 421 -48.58 22.78 -8.10
CA PHE A 421 -48.75 23.02 -6.66
C PHE A 421 -49.74 24.18 -6.46
N GLY A 422 -50.95 23.86 -6.03
CA GLY A 422 -52.08 24.81 -6.00
C GLY A 422 -52.47 25.32 -4.61
N PRO A 423 -53.45 26.22 -4.51
CA PRO A 423 -53.97 26.74 -3.23
C PRO A 423 -54.42 25.66 -2.22
N PRO A 424 -55.07 24.53 -2.63
CA PRO A 424 -55.41 23.46 -1.68
C PRO A 424 -54.17 22.77 -1.08
N ASP A 425 -53.12 22.59 -1.88
CA ASP A 425 -51.84 22.02 -1.41
C ASP A 425 -51.16 22.99 -0.44
N GLU A 426 -51.20 24.29 -0.73
CA GLU A 426 -50.69 25.33 0.16
C GLU A 426 -51.42 25.35 1.50
N ALA A 427 -52.77 25.31 1.50
CA ALA A 427 -53.56 25.28 2.73
C ALA A 427 -53.23 24.06 3.59
N ARG A 428 -53.08 22.87 2.97
CA ARG A 428 -52.68 21.64 3.66
C ARG A 428 -51.26 21.74 4.25
N LEU A 429 -50.33 22.30 3.50
CA LEU A 429 -48.96 22.52 3.96
C LEU A 429 -48.92 23.50 5.15
N GLN A 430 -49.66 24.60 5.09
CA GLN A 430 -49.70 25.59 6.17
C GLN A 430 -50.34 25.00 7.44
N ALA A 431 -51.40 24.20 7.32
CA ALA A 431 -51.98 23.48 8.44
C ALA A 431 -50.97 22.52 9.09
N ALA A 432 -50.22 21.76 8.28
CA ALA A 432 -49.16 20.89 8.76
C ALA A 432 -48.04 21.68 9.46
N ILE A 433 -47.62 22.83 8.92
CA ILE A 433 -46.60 23.71 9.55
C ILE A 433 -47.09 24.19 10.93
N GLN A 434 -48.33 24.67 11.03
CA GLN A 434 -48.90 25.14 12.31
C GLN A 434 -48.98 24.02 13.35
N GLN A 435 -49.35 22.81 12.94
CA GLN A 435 -49.41 21.64 13.81
C GLN A 435 -48.01 21.19 14.27
N LEU A 436 -47.05 21.15 13.34
CA LEU A 436 -45.72 20.57 13.59
C LEU A 436 -44.76 21.56 14.25
N LEU A 437 -44.92 22.87 14.05
CA LEU A 437 -44.00 23.90 14.55
C LEU A 437 -44.72 24.92 15.48
N PRO A 438 -45.22 24.47 16.65
CA PRO A 438 -45.77 25.40 17.63
C PRO A 438 -44.67 26.33 18.20
N ALA A 439 -45.07 27.43 18.83
CA ALA A 439 -44.15 28.40 19.45
C ALA A 439 -43.24 27.76 20.54
N SER A 440 -43.64 26.62 21.10
CA SER A 440 -42.87 25.85 22.09
C SER A 440 -41.80 24.94 21.48
N SER A 441 -41.70 24.81 20.15
CA SER A 441 -40.79 23.87 19.47
C SER A 441 -39.30 24.18 19.66
N GLY A 442 -38.94 25.42 19.99
CA GLY A 442 -37.52 25.85 20.04
C GLY A 442 -36.86 25.98 18.66
N LEU A 443 -37.66 25.98 17.59
CA LEU A 443 -37.23 26.07 16.19
C LEU A 443 -37.78 27.34 15.53
N LEU A 444 -36.99 27.90 14.61
CA LEU A 444 -37.40 28.99 13.72
C LEU A 444 -37.49 28.48 12.28
N LEU A 445 -38.63 28.70 11.63
CA LEU A 445 -38.81 28.43 10.19
C LEU A 445 -38.11 29.51 9.36
N LEU A 446 -37.02 29.13 8.68
CA LEU A 446 -36.24 30.03 7.83
C LEU A 446 -36.83 30.17 6.43
N GLY A 447 -37.23 29.06 5.80
CA GLY A 447 -37.66 29.02 4.40
C GLY A 447 -38.47 27.78 4.06
N ILE A 448 -39.22 27.84 2.95
CA ILE A 448 -40.09 26.76 2.45
C ILE A 448 -39.78 26.54 0.97
N GLU A 449 -39.39 25.33 0.60
CA GLU A 449 -39.14 24.93 -0.79
C GLU A 449 -40.19 23.90 -1.21
N ARG A 450 -41.15 24.33 -2.02
CA ARG A 450 -42.32 23.53 -2.43
C ARG A 450 -41.92 22.54 -3.51
N MET A 451 -42.54 21.36 -3.48
CA MET A 451 -42.21 20.23 -4.33
C MET A 451 -43.47 19.56 -4.85
N ARG A 452 -43.42 19.09 -6.09
CA ARG A 452 -44.49 18.33 -6.74
C ARG A 452 -43.94 17.30 -7.71
N ASN A 453 -44.70 16.25 -7.96
CA ASN A 453 -44.47 15.31 -9.05
C ASN A 453 -45.70 15.24 -9.95
N ARG A 454 -45.48 15.01 -11.24
CA ARG A 454 -46.57 14.63 -12.15
C ARG A 454 -47.05 13.21 -11.83
N PRO A 455 -48.34 12.88 -12.04
CA PRO A 455 -48.86 11.54 -11.83
C PRO A 455 -48.09 10.46 -12.62
N ASP A 456 -47.63 10.80 -13.83
CA ASP A 456 -46.84 9.91 -14.69
C ASP A 456 -45.32 9.96 -14.40
N THR A 457 -44.91 10.68 -13.34
CA THR A 457 -43.54 10.85 -12.84
C THR A 457 -42.53 11.39 -13.85
N ARG A 458 -42.96 12.20 -14.82
CA ARG A 458 -42.06 12.95 -15.69
C ARG A 458 -41.49 14.19 -15.01
N GLU A 459 -40.22 14.48 -15.28
CA GLU A 459 -39.56 15.73 -14.88
C GLU A 459 -39.85 16.88 -15.88
N ALA A 460 -39.32 18.08 -15.63
CA ALA A 460 -39.70 19.29 -16.37
C ALA A 460 -39.32 19.26 -17.87
N PHE A 461 -38.28 18.53 -18.29
CA PHE A 461 -37.94 18.30 -19.70
C PHE A 461 -38.79 17.21 -20.38
N GLY A 462 -39.68 16.55 -19.64
CA GLY A 462 -40.66 15.56 -20.12
C GLY A 462 -40.18 14.12 -20.12
N PHE A 463 -39.05 13.79 -19.49
CA PHE A 463 -38.54 12.41 -19.37
C PHE A 463 -39.14 11.69 -18.16
N LYS A 464 -39.49 10.42 -18.35
CA LYS A 464 -39.85 9.51 -17.26
C LYS A 464 -38.65 9.34 -16.31
N ASP A 465 -38.80 9.77 -15.06
CA ASP A 465 -37.77 9.62 -14.04
C ASP A 465 -38.11 8.52 -13.01
N GLY A 466 -37.11 8.09 -12.25
CA GLY A 466 -37.24 7.11 -11.18
C GLY A 466 -37.08 5.65 -11.60
N ILE A 467 -36.59 5.38 -12.82
CA ILE A 467 -36.51 4.02 -13.40
C ILE A 467 -35.38 3.18 -12.79
N SER A 468 -34.12 3.64 -12.90
CA SER A 468 -32.95 2.92 -12.37
C SER A 468 -32.64 3.45 -10.97
N GLN A 469 -32.81 2.59 -9.96
CA GLN A 469 -32.59 2.86 -8.55
C GLN A 469 -31.94 1.63 -7.90
N PRO A 470 -30.97 1.80 -6.98
CA PRO A 470 -30.46 0.65 -6.23
C PRO A 470 -31.53 0.05 -5.31
N SER A 471 -31.45 -1.26 -5.07
CA SER A 471 -32.29 -1.99 -4.11
C SER A 471 -31.45 -2.55 -2.97
N ALA A 472 -31.89 -2.35 -1.73
CA ALA A 472 -31.28 -2.95 -0.54
C ALA A 472 -31.67 -4.42 -0.34
N GLU A 473 -32.66 -4.90 -1.11
CA GLU A 473 -33.17 -6.27 -1.06
C GLU A 473 -32.72 -7.04 -2.32
N PRO A 474 -32.24 -8.28 -2.15
CA PRO A 474 -31.85 -9.11 -3.29
C PRO A 474 -33.09 -9.45 -4.14
N PRO A 475 -32.98 -9.47 -5.48
CA PRO A 475 -34.10 -9.80 -6.35
C PRO A 475 -34.48 -11.27 -6.16
N THR A 476 -35.79 -11.56 -6.25
CA THR A 476 -36.30 -12.94 -6.26
C THR A 476 -35.82 -13.74 -7.48
N THR A 477 -35.64 -13.07 -8.61
CA THR A 477 -35.03 -13.62 -9.83
C THR A 477 -33.98 -12.64 -10.33
N PRO A 478 -32.69 -13.01 -10.35
CA PRO A 478 -31.63 -12.13 -10.82
C PRO A 478 -31.82 -11.75 -12.30
N PRO A 479 -31.66 -10.48 -12.66
CA PRO A 479 -31.65 -10.05 -14.06
C PRO A 479 -30.44 -10.62 -14.82
N GLU A 480 -30.54 -10.72 -16.14
CA GLU A 480 -29.53 -11.40 -16.98
C GLU A 480 -28.27 -10.56 -17.16
N HIS A 481 -28.40 -9.24 -17.30
CA HIS A 481 -27.31 -8.35 -17.70
C HIS A 481 -26.93 -7.31 -16.64
N TRP A 482 -27.90 -6.79 -15.87
CA TRP A 482 -27.63 -5.75 -14.87
C TRP A 482 -28.51 -5.86 -13.63
N ASN A 483 -27.87 -5.96 -12.46
CA ASN A 483 -28.54 -6.03 -11.17
C ASN A 483 -28.48 -4.69 -10.42
N ASP A 484 -29.65 -4.21 -9.99
CA ASP A 484 -29.77 -3.01 -9.17
C ASP A 484 -29.61 -3.28 -7.67
N TRP A 485 -29.54 -4.53 -7.24
CA TRP A 485 -29.26 -4.89 -5.85
C TRP A 485 -27.87 -4.42 -5.41
N VAL A 486 -27.82 -3.89 -4.19
CA VAL A 486 -26.62 -3.48 -3.48
C VAL A 486 -26.68 -3.97 -2.04
N GLU A 487 -25.51 -4.13 -1.42
CA GLU A 487 -25.44 -4.34 0.02
C GLU A 487 -26.11 -3.18 0.78
N ARG A 488 -26.78 -3.47 1.90
CA ARG A 488 -27.53 -2.46 2.67
C ARG A 488 -26.65 -1.29 3.11
N GLY A 489 -25.36 -1.54 3.37
CA GLY A 489 -24.39 -0.54 3.77
C GLY A 489 -24.07 0.52 2.72
N GLU A 490 -24.51 0.34 1.47
CA GLU A 490 -24.45 1.36 0.43
C GLU A 490 -25.49 2.47 0.65
N LEU A 491 -26.56 2.18 1.40
CA LEU A 491 -27.68 3.09 1.64
C LEU A 491 -27.84 3.48 3.11
N LEU A 492 -27.51 2.57 4.04
CA LEU A 492 -27.65 2.75 5.49
C LEU A 492 -26.32 2.55 6.22
N LEU A 493 -26.05 3.37 7.22
CA LEU A 493 -24.91 3.21 8.12
C LEU A 493 -25.12 2.06 9.11
N GLY A 494 -24.04 1.38 9.47
CA GLY A 494 -23.97 0.25 10.40
C GLY A 494 -24.03 -1.14 9.75
N TYR A 495 -24.14 -1.20 8.42
CA TYR A 495 -24.17 -2.44 7.63
C TYR A 495 -22.95 -2.56 6.72
N ARG A 496 -22.68 -3.78 6.26
CA ARG A 496 -21.61 -4.08 5.30
C ARG A 496 -21.82 -3.44 3.93
N THR A 497 -20.70 -3.16 3.26
CA THR A 497 -20.66 -2.68 1.89
C THR A 497 -19.79 -3.61 1.02
N ASP A 498 -20.01 -3.58 -0.30
CA ASP A 498 -19.11 -4.23 -1.26
C ASP A 498 -17.74 -3.54 -1.36
N ARG A 499 -17.63 -2.28 -0.91
CA ARG A 499 -16.41 -1.47 -0.94
C ARG A 499 -15.51 -1.67 0.28
N ASP A 500 -16.06 -2.12 1.40
CA ASP A 500 -15.39 -2.20 2.70
C ASP A 500 -14.86 -3.59 3.04
N ARG A 501 -14.63 -4.47 2.04
CA ARG A 501 -14.24 -5.87 2.29
C ARG A 501 -15.17 -6.54 3.33
N GLN A 502 -16.46 -6.21 3.25
CA GLN A 502 -17.51 -6.69 4.17
C GLN A 502 -17.31 -6.28 5.65
N TYR A 503 -16.64 -5.14 5.91
CA TYR A 503 -16.75 -4.46 7.20
C TYR A 503 -18.03 -3.60 7.24
N PRO A 504 -18.70 -3.47 8.40
CA PRO A 504 -19.77 -2.50 8.58
C PRO A 504 -19.21 -1.07 8.58
N VAL A 505 -20.01 -0.09 8.12
CA VAL A 505 -19.61 1.32 8.06
C VAL A 505 -20.62 2.21 8.78
N PRO A 506 -20.27 2.88 9.90
CA PRO A 506 -18.96 2.87 10.56
C PRO A 506 -18.66 1.53 11.25
N GLU A 507 -17.37 1.21 11.40
CA GLU A 507 -16.91 -0.06 12.00
C GLU A 507 -17.36 -0.18 13.46
N LYS A 508 -17.17 0.91 14.22
CA LYS A 508 -17.54 1.00 15.63
C LYS A 508 -18.97 1.43 15.81
N ALA A 509 -19.64 0.87 16.82
CA ALA A 509 -21.02 1.24 17.12
C ALA A 509 -21.15 2.73 17.42
N ASP A 510 -22.21 3.34 16.90
CA ASP A 510 -22.58 4.70 17.25
C ASP A 510 -24.10 4.81 17.25
N GLU A 511 -24.67 5.00 18.44
CA GLU A 511 -26.10 5.18 18.63
C GLU A 511 -26.69 6.34 17.80
N LEU A 512 -25.87 7.31 17.36
CA LEU A 512 -26.29 8.38 16.46
C LEU A 512 -26.24 7.99 14.98
N LEU A 513 -25.16 7.31 14.55
CA LEU A 513 -24.92 7.03 13.13
C LEU A 513 -25.65 5.78 12.65
N ASP A 514 -25.76 4.77 13.51
CA ASP A 514 -26.34 3.47 13.17
C ASP A 514 -27.76 3.62 12.63
N ASN A 515 -28.06 2.89 11.55
CA ASN A 515 -29.31 2.95 10.79
C ASN A 515 -29.61 4.31 10.11
N GLY A 516 -28.67 5.25 10.13
CA GLY A 516 -28.79 6.54 9.45
C GLY A 516 -28.38 6.51 7.97
N SER A 517 -28.59 7.61 7.26
CA SER A 517 -28.13 7.81 5.88
C SER A 517 -27.80 9.28 5.62
N PHE A 518 -26.99 9.58 4.61
CA PHE A 518 -26.80 10.96 4.18
C PHE A 518 -27.82 11.32 3.10
N LEU A 519 -28.34 12.54 3.19
CA LEU A 519 -29.27 13.12 2.24
C LEU A 519 -28.58 14.29 1.52
N VAL A 520 -28.46 14.15 0.22
CA VAL A 520 -27.98 15.21 -0.68
C VAL A 520 -29.18 15.98 -1.20
N ILE A 521 -29.15 17.32 -1.05
CA ILE A 521 -30.14 18.22 -1.66
C ILE A 521 -29.45 19.13 -2.67
N ARG A 522 -29.98 19.19 -3.90
CA ARG A 522 -29.60 20.18 -4.90
C ARG A 522 -30.85 20.76 -5.57
N LYS A 523 -31.07 22.06 -5.43
CA LYS A 523 -32.11 22.76 -6.18
C LYS A 523 -31.57 23.13 -7.56
N LEU A 524 -32.05 22.44 -8.58
CA LEU A 524 -31.61 22.58 -9.96
C LEU A 524 -32.70 23.30 -10.77
N ARG A 525 -32.41 24.51 -11.25
CA ARG A 525 -33.30 25.21 -12.19
C ARG A 525 -33.14 24.61 -13.57
N GLN A 526 -34.25 24.28 -14.22
CA GLN A 526 -34.30 23.71 -15.56
C GLN A 526 -34.92 24.73 -16.54
N ASP A 527 -34.15 25.14 -17.54
CA ASP A 527 -34.59 26.06 -18.58
C ASP A 527 -35.21 25.28 -19.75
N THR A 528 -36.49 24.92 -19.59
CA THR A 528 -37.22 24.10 -20.56
C THR A 528 -37.35 24.80 -21.92
N ALA A 529 -37.50 26.12 -21.93
CA ALA A 529 -37.62 26.92 -23.14
C ALA A 529 -36.30 26.94 -23.93
N ALA A 530 -35.16 27.12 -23.25
CA ALA A 530 -33.85 27.09 -23.88
C ALA A 530 -33.53 25.72 -24.51
N LEU A 531 -33.82 24.62 -23.80
CA LEU A 531 -33.61 23.27 -24.31
C LEU A 531 -34.50 22.98 -25.55
N GLU A 532 -35.78 23.32 -25.47
CA GLU A 532 -36.74 23.11 -26.56
C GLU A 532 -36.33 23.90 -27.80
N ALA A 533 -36.03 25.20 -27.64
CA ALA A 533 -35.58 26.06 -28.74
C ALA A 533 -34.28 25.55 -29.38
N GLN A 534 -33.29 25.15 -28.57
CA GLN A 534 -32.02 24.67 -29.09
C GLN A 534 -32.15 23.32 -29.80
N THR A 535 -32.89 22.37 -29.23
CA THR A 535 -33.07 21.04 -29.83
C THR A 535 -33.90 21.10 -31.12
N LEU A 536 -34.87 22.01 -31.23
CA LEU A 536 -35.62 22.25 -32.46
C LEU A 536 -34.74 22.84 -33.56
N ARG A 537 -33.93 23.86 -33.24
CA ARG A 537 -32.94 24.43 -34.18
C ARG A 537 -32.00 23.35 -34.72
N GLU A 538 -31.47 22.52 -33.83
CA GLU A 538 -30.53 21.46 -34.19
C GLU A 538 -31.20 20.31 -34.94
N SER A 539 -32.49 20.03 -34.67
CA SER A 539 -33.30 19.08 -35.44
C SER A 539 -33.39 19.48 -36.91
N HIS A 540 -33.68 20.75 -37.19
CA HIS A 540 -33.69 21.28 -38.56
C HIS A 540 -32.29 21.26 -39.20
N ARG A 541 -31.25 21.68 -38.47
CA ARG A 541 -29.87 21.74 -38.97
C ARG A 541 -29.30 20.36 -39.31
N LEU A 542 -29.53 19.37 -38.45
CA LEU A 542 -29.02 18.01 -38.59
C LEU A 542 -29.94 17.10 -39.40
N ARG A 543 -31.17 17.55 -39.71
CA ARG A 543 -32.23 16.76 -40.37
C ARG A 543 -32.55 15.46 -39.62
N LEU A 544 -32.56 15.53 -38.29
CA LEU A 544 -32.89 14.43 -37.39
C LEU A 544 -34.14 14.78 -36.57
N PRO A 545 -35.01 13.84 -36.22
CA PRO A 545 -36.16 14.11 -35.36
C PRO A 545 -35.71 14.67 -34.00
N GLN A 546 -36.38 15.72 -33.52
CA GLN A 546 -36.08 16.34 -32.22
C GLN A 546 -36.11 15.32 -31.07
N GLY A 547 -37.08 14.40 -31.08
CA GLY A 547 -37.19 13.33 -30.08
C GLY A 547 -35.97 12.42 -30.03
N LEU A 548 -35.31 12.17 -31.17
CA LEU A 548 -34.07 11.41 -31.23
C LEU A 548 -32.90 12.20 -30.63
N LEU A 549 -32.80 13.51 -30.92
CA LEU A 549 -31.75 14.35 -30.32
C LEU A 549 -31.87 14.37 -28.80
N LEU A 550 -33.08 14.61 -28.28
CA LEU A 550 -33.37 14.53 -26.85
C LEU A 550 -33.00 13.16 -26.26
N ALA A 551 -33.34 12.07 -26.96
CA ALA A 551 -32.96 10.73 -26.54
C ALA A 551 -31.43 10.53 -26.52
N LYS A 552 -30.69 11.10 -27.48
CA LYS A 552 -29.22 11.03 -27.55
C LYS A 552 -28.52 11.82 -26.46
N LEU A 553 -29.11 12.92 -25.99
CA LEU A 553 -28.62 13.68 -24.83
C LEU A 553 -28.86 12.90 -23.53
N MET A 554 -30.06 12.33 -23.37
CA MET A 554 -30.44 11.63 -22.13
C MET A 554 -29.89 10.19 -22.04
N GLY A 555 -29.83 9.46 -23.16
CA GLY A 555 -29.61 8.02 -23.25
C GLY A 555 -30.88 7.17 -23.13
N ARG A 556 -32.05 7.82 -22.99
CA ARG A 556 -33.39 7.21 -22.99
C ARG A 556 -34.36 8.07 -23.78
N TRP A 557 -35.39 7.45 -24.34
CA TRP A 557 -36.56 8.18 -24.86
C TRP A 557 -37.36 8.79 -23.71
N ARG A 558 -38.20 9.80 -24.00
CA ARG A 558 -39.04 10.47 -23.00
C ARG A 558 -39.98 9.51 -22.25
N ASP A 559 -40.36 8.39 -22.85
CA ASP A 559 -41.19 7.34 -22.22
C ASP A 559 -40.39 6.33 -21.36
N GLY A 560 -39.06 6.48 -21.28
CA GLY A 560 -38.17 5.64 -20.47
C GLY A 560 -37.48 4.49 -21.21
N ARG A 561 -37.80 4.22 -22.49
CA ARG A 561 -37.10 3.18 -23.28
C ARG A 561 -35.59 3.49 -23.41
N PRO A 562 -34.69 2.54 -23.11
CA PRO A 562 -33.24 2.78 -23.17
C PRO A 562 -32.67 2.75 -24.60
N LEU A 563 -31.76 3.67 -24.92
CA LEU A 563 -31.09 3.67 -26.23
C LEU A 563 -30.09 2.52 -26.40
N GLY A 564 -29.42 2.10 -25.31
CA GLY A 564 -28.43 1.02 -25.34
C GLY A 564 -29.04 -0.37 -25.57
N ALA A 565 -30.33 -0.53 -25.27
CA ALA A 565 -31.05 -1.80 -25.35
C ALA A 565 -32.47 -1.60 -25.92
N PRO A 566 -32.60 -1.29 -27.22
CA PRO A 566 -33.89 -0.91 -27.82
C PRO A 566 -34.95 -2.02 -27.81
N ALA A 567 -34.56 -3.28 -27.64
CA ALA A 567 -35.46 -4.42 -27.49
C ALA A 567 -36.08 -4.52 -26.09
N ALA A 568 -35.54 -3.81 -25.09
CA ALA A 568 -36.09 -3.79 -23.74
C ALA A 568 -37.46 -3.05 -23.73
N PRO A 569 -38.41 -3.48 -22.88
CA PRO A 569 -39.69 -2.80 -22.75
C PRO A 569 -39.53 -1.34 -22.29
N ALA A 570 -40.59 -0.54 -22.41
CA ALA A 570 -40.62 0.79 -21.81
C ALA A 570 -40.35 0.69 -20.30
N CYS A 571 -39.49 1.58 -19.79
CA CYS A 571 -38.94 1.51 -18.43
C CYS A 571 -38.12 0.25 -18.10
N GLY A 572 -37.74 -0.57 -19.08
CA GLY A 572 -36.81 -1.68 -18.89
C GLY A 572 -35.42 -1.21 -18.44
N ASN A 573 -34.80 -2.00 -17.54
CA ASN A 573 -33.51 -1.65 -16.94
C ASN A 573 -32.43 -2.73 -16.99
N ASP A 574 -32.74 -3.93 -17.49
CA ASP A 574 -31.80 -5.06 -17.57
C ASP A 574 -30.88 -4.96 -18.82
N PHE A 575 -29.83 -4.17 -18.72
CA PHE A 575 -28.79 -4.02 -19.76
C PHE A 575 -27.52 -3.38 -19.19
N ASN A 576 -26.35 -3.63 -19.78
CA ASN A 576 -25.05 -3.14 -19.31
C ASN A 576 -24.18 -2.47 -20.40
N TYR A 577 -24.75 -2.18 -21.57
CA TYR A 577 -24.07 -1.60 -22.75
C TYR A 577 -23.05 -2.48 -23.49
N ASP A 578 -22.89 -3.77 -23.14
CA ASP A 578 -21.94 -4.65 -23.85
C ASP A 578 -22.31 -4.81 -25.34
N ALA A 579 -23.60 -4.88 -25.65
CA ALA A 579 -24.12 -4.87 -27.02
C ALA A 579 -23.96 -3.52 -27.75
N ASP A 580 -23.43 -2.49 -27.08
CA ASP A 580 -23.15 -1.15 -27.60
C ASP A 580 -21.82 -0.59 -27.04
N ALA A 581 -20.80 -1.45 -27.00
CA ALA A 581 -19.47 -1.13 -26.47
C ALA A 581 -18.83 0.09 -27.17
N ASP A 582 -19.05 0.24 -28.48
CA ASP A 582 -18.55 1.37 -29.29
C ASP A 582 -19.39 2.67 -29.16
N GLY A 583 -20.48 2.66 -28.39
CA GLY A 583 -21.37 3.83 -28.22
C GLY A 583 -22.15 4.25 -29.48
N LYS A 584 -22.40 3.31 -30.41
CA LYS A 584 -23.13 3.55 -31.67
C LYS A 584 -24.59 3.93 -31.43
N ARG A 585 -25.21 3.38 -30.39
CA ARG A 585 -26.63 3.61 -30.05
C ARG A 585 -26.78 4.64 -28.95
N CYS A 586 -26.14 4.44 -27.80
CA CYS A 586 -26.16 5.34 -26.66
C CYS A 586 -24.78 6.01 -26.55
N PRO A 587 -24.65 7.32 -26.80
CA PRO A 587 -23.37 8.01 -26.68
C PRO A 587 -22.76 7.83 -25.28
N PHE A 588 -21.44 7.72 -25.19
CA PHE A 588 -20.73 7.61 -23.90
C PHE A 588 -21.07 8.78 -22.96
N HIS A 589 -21.21 9.98 -23.54
CA HIS A 589 -21.51 11.21 -22.81
C HIS A 589 -23.00 11.45 -22.54
N ALA A 590 -23.88 10.51 -22.89
CA ALA A 590 -25.30 10.63 -22.59
C ALA A 590 -25.57 10.57 -21.08
N HIS A 591 -26.55 11.33 -20.62
CA HIS A 591 -26.81 11.57 -19.19
C HIS A 591 -26.84 10.29 -18.34
N VAL A 592 -27.65 9.31 -18.71
CA VAL A 592 -27.78 8.07 -17.93
C VAL A 592 -26.57 7.15 -18.03
N ARG A 593 -25.79 7.21 -19.13
CA ARG A 593 -24.57 6.39 -19.32
C ARG A 593 -23.40 6.98 -18.55
N ARG A 594 -23.33 8.31 -18.38
CA ARG A 594 -22.35 8.96 -17.50
C ARG A 594 -22.68 8.75 -16.03
N ALA A 595 -23.95 8.90 -15.65
CA ALA A 595 -24.37 8.72 -14.26
C ALA A 595 -24.23 7.26 -13.79
N ASN A 596 -24.41 6.28 -14.69
CA ASN A 596 -24.19 4.87 -14.43
C ASN A 596 -23.68 4.17 -15.71
N PRO A 597 -22.35 4.00 -15.85
CA PRO A 597 -21.71 3.38 -17.02
C PRO A 597 -22.00 1.89 -17.20
N ARG A 598 -22.33 1.16 -16.13
CA ARG A 598 -22.63 -0.29 -16.08
C ARG A 598 -21.54 -1.25 -16.56
N GLN A 599 -20.46 -0.74 -17.13
CA GLN A 599 -19.32 -1.50 -17.64
C GLN A 599 -18.15 -1.37 -16.66
N ALA A 600 -17.50 -2.50 -16.34
CA ALA A 600 -16.21 -2.56 -15.64
C ALA A 600 -15.51 -3.89 -16.00
N PRO A 601 -14.17 -3.98 -15.86
CA PRO A 601 -13.36 -5.12 -16.32
C PRO A 601 -13.80 -6.49 -15.78
N ASP A 602 -14.28 -6.53 -14.54
CA ASP A 602 -14.79 -7.74 -13.90
C ASP A 602 -16.06 -7.48 -13.09
N GLU A 603 -16.66 -8.55 -12.56
CA GLU A 603 -17.89 -8.45 -11.75
C GLU A 603 -17.67 -7.75 -10.41
N ALA A 604 -16.51 -7.93 -9.77
CA ALA A 604 -16.21 -7.34 -8.46
C ALA A 604 -16.15 -5.81 -8.52
N LEU A 605 -15.50 -5.27 -9.56
CA LEU A 605 -15.44 -3.83 -9.82
C LEU A 605 -16.80 -3.28 -10.27
N ARG A 606 -17.60 -4.06 -11.00
CA ARG A 606 -18.98 -3.67 -11.35
C ARG A 606 -19.87 -3.54 -10.10
N ARG A 607 -19.78 -4.45 -9.13
CA ARG A 607 -20.53 -4.37 -7.86
C ARG A 607 -20.16 -3.13 -7.04
N LYS A 608 -18.90 -2.70 -7.08
CA LYS A 608 -18.39 -1.51 -6.37
C LYS A 608 -18.77 -0.17 -7.01
N MET A 609 -19.41 -0.16 -8.18
CA MET A 609 -19.82 1.05 -8.88
C MET A 609 -20.66 1.98 -7.97
N PRO A 610 -20.43 3.30 -7.94
CA PRO A 610 -21.17 4.23 -7.09
C PRO A 610 -22.67 4.19 -7.39
N ARG A 611 -23.48 4.02 -6.33
CA ARG A 611 -24.94 4.00 -6.41
C ARG A 611 -25.54 5.02 -5.47
N ILE A 612 -26.62 5.67 -5.90
CA ILE A 612 -27.39 6.61 -5.09
C ILE A 612 -28.87 6.34 -5.25
N LEU A 613 -29.64 6.47 -4.17
CA LEU A 613 -31.08 6.27 -4.18
C LEU A 613 -31.79 7.61 -4.33
N ARG A 614 -32.28 7.91 -5.54
CA ARG A 614 -32.86 9.22 -5.86
C ARG A 614 -34.33 9.30 -5.47
N ARG A 615 -34.72 10.40 -4.83
CA ARG A 615 -36.09 10.72 -4.39
C ARG A 615 -36.50 12.14 -4.78
N GLY A 616 -35.85 12.71 -5.80
CA GLY A 616 -36.11 14.06 -6.26
C GLY A 616 -37.57 14.32 -6.63
N MET A 617 -37.98 15.57 -6.50
CA MET A 617 -39.32 16.05 -6.89
C MET A 617 -39.17 17.33 -7.69
N SER A 618 -40.03 17.53 -8.68
CA SER A 618 -40.04 18.78 -9.46
C SER A 618 -40.52 19.95 -8.58
N TYR A 619 -40.22 21.18 -9.00
CA TYR A 619 -40.81 22.38 -8.43
C TYR A 619 -41.22 23.33 -9.56
N ASP A 620 -42.23 24.13 -9.27
CA ASP A 620 -42.75 25.18 -10.15
C ASP A 620 -42.55 26.55 -9.48
N PRO A 621 -42.74 27.65 -10.25
CA PRO A 621 -42.71 28.98 -9.67
C PRO A 621 -43.74 29.09 -8.53
N PRO A 622 -43.40 29.80 -7.43
CA PRO A 622 -44.36 30.09 -6.37
C PRO A 622 -45.64 30.74 -6.92
N HIS A 623 -46.79 30.46 -6.29
CA HIS A 623 -48.06 31.08 -6.69
C HIS A 623 -48.01 32.62 -6.59
N ASP A 624 -47.20 33.15 -5.67
CA ASP A 624 -46.95 34.57 -5.42
C ASP A 624 -45.61 35.06 -6.03
N ALA A 625 -45.10 34.40 -7.06
CA ALA A 625 -43.85 34.76 -7.70
C ALA A 625 -43.88 36.20 -8.28
N GLY A 626 -42.88 37.00 -7.93
CA GLY A 626 -42.62 38.27 -8.61
C GLY A 626 -41.94 38.04 -9.98
N PRO A 627 -41.73 39.11 -10.78
CA PRO A 627 -41.15 38.99 -12.13
C PRO A 627 -39.82 38.22 -12.20
N GLU A 628 -38.99 38.29 -11.15
CA GLU A 628 -37.69 37.63 -11.06
C GLU A 628 -37.75 36.10 -10.83
N ASP A 629 -38.91 35.58 -10.40
CA ASP A 629 -39.16 34.17 -10.06
C ASP A 629 -40.17 33.51 -11.03
N ALA A 630 -40.72 34.26 -12.00
CA ALA A 630 -41.82 33.80 -12.85
C ALA A 630 -41.51 32.53 -13.68
N ASP A 631 -40.23 32.31 -13.97
CA ASP A 631 -39.71 31.13 -14.69
C ASP A 631 -38.84 30.23 -13.81
N ASP A 632 -38.94 30.34 -12.48
CA ASP A 632 -38.18 29.51 -11.54
C ASP A 632 -38.82 28.11 -11.38
N ARG A 633 -38.42 27.18 -12.25
CA ARG A 633 -38.88 25.79 -12.24
C ARG A 633 -37.71 24.82 -12.39
N GLY A 634 -37.91 23.59 -11.95
CA GLY A 634 -36.95 22.53 -12.18
C GLY A 634 -37.10 21.36 -11.22
N LEU A 635 -35.97 20.88 -10.69
CA LEU A 635 -35.90 19.70 -9.84
C LEU A 635 -35.23 20.02 -8.50
N VAL A 636 -35.92 19.67 -7.40
CA VAL A 636 -35.27 19.49 -6.10
C VAL A 636 -34.72 18.08 -6.10
N PHE A 637 -33.46 17.95 -6.51
CA PHE A 637 -32.75 16.68 -6.51
C PHE A 637 -32.49 16.25 -5.06
N MET A 638 -32.89 15.03 -4.75
CA MET A 638 -32.71 14.39 -3.45
C MET A 638 -32.12 13.01 -3.65
N ALA A 639 -31.06 12.68 -2.93
CA ALA A 639 -30.45 11.36 -2.98
C ALA A 639 -30.02 10.88 -1.59
N TYR A 640 -30.32 9.61 -1.30
CA TYR A 640 -29.86 8.91 -0.10
C TYR A 640 -28.70 8.00 -0.45
N ASN A 641 -27.68 8.02 0.39
CA ASN A 641 -26.48 7.22 0.20
C ASN A 641 -25.69 7.21 1.53
N ALA A 642 -24.97 6.13 1.82
CA ALA A 642 -24.23 6.01 3.08
C ALA A 642 -22.84 6.65 3.04
N GLN A 643 -22.26 6.88 1.85
CA GLN A 643 -20.92 7.47 1.67
C GLN A 643 -20.93 8.57 0.60
N LEU A 644 -21.02 9.84 1.03
CA LEU A 644 -21.11 11.02 0.13
C LEU A 644 -19.97 11.07 -0.89
N ALA A 645 -18.73 11.06 -0.41
CA ALA A 645 -17.53 11.24 -1.21
C ALA A 645 -17.30 10.12 -2.23
N GLU A 646 -17.83 8.92 -1.95
CA GLU A 646 -17.63 7.72 -2.78
C GLU A 646 -18.81 7.43 -3.72
N GLN A 647 -19.97 8.07 -3.50
CA GLN A 647 -21.18 7.83 -4.27
C GLN A 647 -21.64 9.10 -4.98
N PHE A 648 -22.30 10.01 -4.27
CA PHE A 648 -22.86 11.22 -4.88
C PHE A 648 -21.77 12.11 -5.49
N GLU A 649 -20.68 12.38 -4.78
CA GLU A 649 -19.64 13.28 -5.27
C GLU A 649 -18.93 12.70 -6.52
N VAL A 650 -18.70 11.38 -6.55
CA VAL A 650 -18.15 10.68 -7.72
C VAL A 650 -19.07 10.84 -8.92
N ILE A 651 -20.36 10.55 -8.75
CA ILE A 651 -21.35 10.67 -9.84
C ILE A 651 -21.46 12.14 -10.30
N GLN A 652 -21.55 13.10 -9.39
CA GLN A 652 -21.65 14.52 -9.74
C GLN A 652 -20.40 15.00 -10.49
N ARG A 653 -19.21 14.59 -10.05
CA ARG A 653 -17.95 14.86 -10.75
C ARG A 653 -17.95 14.27 -12.15
N TRP A 654 -18.47 13.04 -12.32
CA TRP A 654 -18.68 12.48 -13.66
C TRP A 654 -19.55 13.42 -14.46
N MET A 655 -20.74 13.80 -14.00
CA MET A 655 -21.63 14.74 -14.71
C MET A 655 -20.94 16.04 -15.12
N SER A 656 -20.10 16.61 -14.27
CA SER A 656 -19.40 17.89 -14.51
C SER A 656 -18.22 17.81 -15.48
N GLY A 657 -17.75 16.61 -15.84
CA GLY A 657 -16.65 16.44 -16.80
C GLY A 657 -15.48 15.60 -16.30
N ALA A 658 -15.71 14.58 -15.48
CA ALA A 658 -14.72 13.52 -15.22
C ALA A 658 -15.00 12.25 -16.04
N ASN A 659 -14.03 11.34 -16.08
CA ASN A 659 -14.11 10.13 -16.90
C ASN A 659 -14.78 8.97 -16.14
N ALA A 660 -16.01 8.64 -16.54
CA ALA A 660 -16.77 7.48 -16.03
C ALA A 660 -16.89 6.36 -17.07
N SER A 661 -16.81 6.71 -18.34
CA SER A 661 -17.22 5.87 -19.48
C SER A 661 -16.11 5.70 -20.52
N GLY A 662 -14.86 6.03 -20.17
CA GLY A 662 -13.69 6.02 -21.05
C GLY A 662 -13.60 7.20 -22.02
N GLY A 663 -14.51 8.18 -21.98
CA GLY A 663 -14.54 9.32 -22.90
C GLY A 663 -13.67 10.51 -22.45
N TYR A 664 -13.51 11.52 -23.31
CA TYR A 664 -12.79 12.75 -22.97
C TYR A 664 -13.50 13.54 -21.87
N SER A 665 -12.80 13.86 -20.78
CA SER A 665 -13.40 14.51 -19.61
C SER A 665 -13.94 15.92 -19.94
N GLY A 666 -13.30 16.62 -20.88
CA GLY A 666 -13.76 17.93 -21.38
C GLY A 666 -15.13 17.89 -22.07
N GLN A 667 -15.65 16.71 -22.42
CA GLN A 667 -17.04 16.53 -22.82
C GLN A 667 -17.91 16.19 -21.59
N ALA A 668 -18.36 17.24 -20.91
CA ALA A 668 -19.28 17.14 -19.78
C ALA A 668 -20.68 16.66 -20.21
N ASP A 669 -21.57 16.48 -19.24
CA ASP A 669 -22.93 16.05 -19.47
C ASP A 669 -23.67 17.08 -20.36
N PRO A 670 -24.44 16.66 -21.37
CA PRO A 670 -25.07 17.58 -22.30
C PRO A 670 -26.14 18.49 -21.66
N LEU A 671 -26.69 18.13 -20.50
CA LEU A 671 -27.75 18.85 -19.80
C LEU A 671 -27.22 19.62 -18.58
N LEU A 672 -26.37 18.97 -17.77
CA LEU A 672 -25.80 19.46 -16.51
C LEU A 672 -24.41 20.10 -16.68
N GLY A 673 -23.78 19.99 -17.85
CA GLY A 673 -22.40 20.45 -18.07
C GLY A 673 -22.22 21.95 -17.87
N VAL A 674 -21.11 22.33 -17.23
CA VAL A 674 -20.80 23.73 -16.90
C VAL A 674 -20.31 24.50 -18.13
N VAL A 675 -21.08 25.49 -18.54
CA VAL A 675 -20.74 26.49 -19.56
C VAL A 675 -19.52 27.33 -19.16
N ASP A 676 -18.56 27.44 -20.08
CA ASP A 676 -17.51 28.46 -20.05
C ASP A 676 -17.87 29.63 -20.98
N PRO A 677 -18.12 30.85 -20.48
CA PRO A 677 -18.34 32.01 -21.34
C PRO A 677 -17.05 32.50 -22.02
N ALA A 678 -15.86 32.13 -21.53
CA ALA A 678 -14.58 32.62 -22.06
C ALA A 678 -14.10 31.91 -23.33
N THR A 679 -14.57 30.68 -23.60
CA THR A 679 -14.08 29.89 -24.74
C THR A 679 -14.51 30.44 -26.10
N GLN A 680 -15.54 31.29 -26.17
CA GLN A 680 -16.14 31.88 -27.39
C GLN A 680 -16.59 30.87 -28.49
N GLU A 681 -16.22 29.59 -28.37
CA GLU A 681 -16.59 28.50 -29.25
C GLU A 681 -17.90 27.81 -28.81
N PRO A 682 -18.72 27.31 -29.76
CA PRO A 682 -19.95 26.60 -29.43
C PRO A 682 -19.66 25.27 -28.75
N ARG A 683 -20.38 24.97 -27.65
CA ARG A 683 -20.33 23.65 -27.00
C ARG A 683 -20.87 22.58 -27.94
N LEU A 684 -20.00 21.70 -28.43
CA LEU A 684 -20.36 20.62 -29.35
C LEU A 684 -20.56 19.29 -28.61
N TYR A 685 -21.66 18.60 -28.92
CA TYR A 685 -21.97 17.26 -28.44
C TYR A 685 -21.93 16.26 -29.62
N PRO A 686 -20.84 15.50 -29.77
CA PRO A 686 -20.72 14.51 -30.85
C PRO A 686 -21.50 13.23 -30.53
N PHE A 687 -22.14 12.65 -31.55
CA PHE A 687 -22.77 11.34 -31.43
C PHE A 687 -22.84 10.61 -32.79
N GLU A 688 -22.96 9.29 -32.76
CA GLU A 688 -23.25 8.48 -33.95
C GLU A 688 -24.73 8.14 -34.04
N HIS A 689 -25.29 8.11 -35.25
CA HIS A 689 -26.58 7.49 -35.54
C HIS A 689 -26.56 6.91 -36.96
N ALA A 690 -27.03 5.67 -37.12
CA ALA A 690 -27.08 4.97 -38.42
C ALA A 690 -25.74 4.99 -39.21
N GLY A 691 -24.60 4.85 -38.52
CA GLY A 691 -23.27 4.84 -39.15
C GLY A 691 -22.74 6.22 -39.59
N GLN A 692 -23.45 7.30 -39.25
CA GLN A 692 -23.07 8.68 -39.49
C GLN A 692 -22.79 9.42 -38.18
N THR A 693 -21.76 10.27 -38.18
CA THR A 693 -21.39 11.09 -37.03
C THR A 693 -22.02 12.46 -37.16
N TYR A 694 -22.68 12.91 -36.10
CA TYR A 694 -23.28 14.23 -35.95
C TYR A 694 -22.60 14.97 -34.80
N ALA A 695 -22.63 16.29 -34.84
CA ALA A 695 -22.25 17.14 -33.72
C ALA A 695 -23.36 18.15 -33.48
N MET A 696 -24.03 18.07 -32.33
CA MET A 696 -25.08 19.00 -31.91
C MET A 696 -24.46 20.18 -31.17
N GLN A 697 -24.88 21.41 -31.48
CA GLN A 697 -24.54 22.58 -30.70
C GLN A 697 -25.47 22.66 -29.49
N LEU A 698 -24.91 22.79 -28.29
CA LEU A 698 -25.66 22.90 -27.04
C LEU A 698 -25.96 24.36 -26.64
N GLY A 699 -25.46 25.34 -27.40
CA GLY A 699 -25.61 26.76 -27.10
C GLY A 699 -24.69 27.27 -25.98
N ASP A 700 -24.75 28.58 -25.76
CA ASP A 700 -23.93 29.39 -24.86
C ASP A 700 -24.53 29.58 -23.46
N LYS A 701 -25.75 29.11 -23.22
CA LYS A 701 -26.44 29.17 -21.93
C LYS A 701 -26.63 27.76 -21.33
N PRO A 702 -26.61 27.62 -19.99
CA PRO A 702 -26.87 26.34 -19.35
C PRO A 702 -28.35 25.97 -19.47
N PHE A 703 -28.64 24.70 -19.75
CA PHE A 703 -30.01 24.17 -19.66
C PHE A 703 -30.42 23.90 -18.21
N VAL A 704 -29.44 23.55 -17.37
CA VAL A 704 -29.63 23.34 -15.94
C VAL A 704 -28.61 24.16 -15.16
N SER A 705 -29.06 24.85 -14.12
CA SER A 705 -28.20 25.63 -13.21
C SER A 705 -28.46 25.25 -11.76
N LEU A 706 -27.38 25.13 -10.98
CA LEU A 706 -27.46 24.91 -9.54
C LEU A 706 -27.81 26.22 -8.85
N GLN A 707 -28.95 26.25 -8.15
CA GLN A 707 -29.33 27.39 -7.33
C GLN A 707 -28.71 27.33 -5.95
N TRP A 708 -28.80 26.18 -5.29
CA TRP A 708 -28.15 25.92 -4.01
C TRP A 708 -28.15 24.41 -3.73
N GLY A 709 -27.29 23.97 -2.82
CA GLY A 709 -27.32 22.61 -2.33
C GLY A 709 -26.66 22.46 -0.97
N ALA A 710 -26.95 21.34 -0.30
CA ALA A 710 -26.46 21.03 1.03
C ALA A 710 -26.45 19.52 1.30
N TYR A 711 -25.65 19.11 2.28
CA TYR A 711 -25.64 17.76 2.82
C TYR A 711 -26.33 17.75 4.18
N PHE A 712 -27.19 16.76 4.39
CA PHE A 712 -27.86 16.51 5.66
C PHE A 712 -27.63 15.05 6.07
N PHE A 713 -27.70 14.78 7.37
CA PHE A 713 -27.72 13.45 7.94
C PHE A 713 -29.14 13.10 8.40
N VAL A 714 -29.65 11.95 7.97
CA VAL A 714 -30.96 11.42 8.36
C VAL A 714 -30.71 10.36 9.43
N PRO A 715 -30.93 10.67 10.73
CA PRO A 715 -30.75 9.71 11.80
C PRO A 715 -31.85 8.63 11.79
N SER A 716 -31.61 7.52 12.46
CA SER A 716 -32.63 6.51 12.71
C SER A 716 -33.66 6.99 13.76
N ARG A 717 -34.83 6.35 13.81
CA ARG A 717 -35.85 6.63 14.83
C ARG A 717 -35.32 6.37 16.26
N PRO A 718 -34.57 5.28 16.54
CA PRO A 718 -33.92 5.09 17.82
C PRO A 718 -32.89 6.19 18.15
N ALA A 719 -32.07 6.61 17.19
CA ALA A 719 -31.07 7.66 17.40
C ALA A 719 -31.73 8.99 17.82
N LEU A 720 -32.86 9.35 17.22
CA LEU A 720 -33.62 10.55 17.60
C LEU A 720 -34.14 10.49 19.04
N LYS A 721 -34.59 9.32 19.50
CA LYS A 721 -35.03 9.10 20.89
C LYS A 721 -33.86 9.14 21.88
N ALA A 722 -32.70 8.63 21.48
CA ALA A 722 -31.50 8.58 22.31
C ALA A 722 -30.75 9.93 22.41
N LEU A 723 -31.01 10.86 21.48
CA LEU A 723 -30.26 12.11 21.32
C LEU A 723 -30.05 12.92 22.63
N PRO A 724 -31.02 13.06 23.56
CA PRO A 724 -30.81 13.74 24.83
C PRO A 724 -29.72 13.10 25.72
N GLY A 725 -29.53 11.78 25.63
CA GLY A 725 -28.53 11.04 26.41
C GLY A 725 -27.10 11.13 25.86
N LEU A 726 -26.90 11.66 24.65
CA LEU A 726 -25.60 11.69 23.95
C LEU A 726 -24.77 12.96 24.23
N ILE A 727 -25.23 13.85 25.12
CA ILE A 727 -24.70 15.20 25.35
C ILE A 727 -23.94 15.24 26.71
N ALA A 728 -22.63 14.89 26.74
CA ALA A 728 -21.73 15.05 27.92
C ALA A 728 -20.19 14.99 27.58
N ALA A 729 -19.34 15.41 28.54
CA ALA A 729 -18.05 16.16 28.47
C ALA A 729 -16.74 15.53 27.86
N PRO A 730 -15.72 16.35 27.49
CA PRO A 730 -14.49 15.93 26.79
C PRO A 730 -13.25 15.69 27.68
N ALA A 731 -12.31 14.85 27.22
CA ALA A 731 -11.00 14.57 27.86
C ALA A 731 -9.80 15.05 27.00
N LEU A 732 -8.73 15.51 27.67
CA LEU A 732 -7.52 16.15 27.12
C LEU A 732 -6.38 15.17 26.78
N ALA A 733 -5.54 15.55 25.80
CA ALA A 733 -4.40 14.80 25.25
C ALA A 733 -3.03 15.07 25.93
N ALA A 734 -2.03 14.21 25.69
CA ALA A 734 -0.59 14.40 25.94
C ALA A 734 0.23 13.36 25.13
N ARG A 735 1.52 13.45 24.75
CA ARG A 735 2.63 14.44 24.72
C ARG A 735 3.76 13.81 23.86
N THR A 736 4.72 14.59 23.35
CA THR A 736 5.90 14.13 22.56
C THR A 736 7.18 14.06 23.44
N PRO A 737 8.13 13.11 23.24
CA PRO A 737 9.33 12.97 24.07
C PRO A 737 10.60 13.66 23.54
N VAL A 738 11.55 13.87 24.46
CA VAL A 738 12.93 14.38 24.29
C VAL A 738 13.91 13.21 24.46
N VAL A 739 15.04 13.18 23.73
CA VAL A 739 15.99 12.04 23.73
C VAL A 739 17.06 12.16 24.82
N THR A 740 17.29 11.04 25.53
CA THR A 740 18.27 10.80 26.62
C THR A 740 19.15 9.59 26.26
N LEU A 741 20.36 9.47 26.84
CA LEU A 741 21.19 8.26 26.71
C LEU A 741 20.37 7.00 27.07
N PRO A 742 20.54 5.88 26.36
CA PRO A 742 19.83 4.66 26.70
C PRO A 742 20.17 4.19 28.11
N THR A 743 19.16 3.87 28.91
CA THR A 743 19.34 3.26 30.24
C THR A 743 18.86 1.80 30.27
N THR A 744 18.21 1.33 29.20
CA THR A 744 17.65 -0.03 29.09
C THR A 744 18.47 -0.90 28.14
N MET A 745 18.39 -2.23 28.33
CA MET A 745 19.01 -3.23 27.45
C MET A 745 18.61 -2.98 25.98
N GLU A 746 17.32 -2.78 25.72
CA GLU A 746 16.76 -2.59 24.38
C GLU A 746 17.26 -1.29 23.74
N GLY A 747 17.42 -0.23 24.53
CA GLY A 747 17.94 1.05 24.04
C GLY A 747 19.44 0.95 23.67
N TRP A 748 20.22 0.19 24.42
CA TRP A 748 21.62 -0.10 24.08
C TRP A 748 21.74 -1.03 22.87
N GLN A 749 20.88 -2.06 22.77
CA GLN A 749 20.77 -2.90 21.58
C GLN A 749 20.52 -2.03 20.34
N LEU A 750 19.55 -1.12 20.41
CA LEU A 750 19.23 -0.21 19.31
C LEU A 750 20.42 0.63 18.89
N TRP A 751 21.12 1.26 19.84
CA TRP A 751 22.20 2.18 19.51
C TRP A 751 23.47 1.47 18.98
N LEU A 752 23.75 0.25 19.44
CA LEU A 752 25.01 -0.45 19.14
C LEU A 752 24.91 -1.47 18.00
N GLU A 753 23.72 -2.01 17.75
CA GLU A 753 23.53 -3.10 16.79
C GLU A 753 23.10 -2.58 15.40
N ASP A 754 22.77 -1.28 15.28
CA ASP A 754 22.23 -0.65 14.07
C ASP A 754 23.35 -0.05 13.24
N PRO A 755 23.63 -0.55 12.03
CA PRO A 755 24.73 -0.05 11.21
C PRO A 755 24.82 1.47 11.06
N ASN A 756 23.70 2.19 11.09
CA ASN A 756 23.67 3.64 10.92
C ASN A 756 23.96 4.43 12.20
N SER A 757 23.58 3.93 13.37
CA SER A 757 23.83 4.60 14.66
C SER A 757 25.01 4.00 15.41
N ARG A 758 25.41 2.78 15.06
CA ARG A 758 26.52 2.00 15.63
C ARG A 758 27.85 2.73 15.51
N ASP A 759 28.16 3.30 14.35
CA ASP A 759 29.43 4.02 14.19
C ASP A 759 29.48 5.26 15.10
N ALA A 760 28.34 5.94 15.29
CA ALA A 760 28.21 7.05 16.24
C ALA A 760 28.27 6.58 17.71
N ALA A 761 27.66 5.44 18.03
CA ALA A 761 27.71 4.83 19.36
C ALA A 761 29.14 4.42 19.73
N TRP A 762 29.85 3.73 18.83
CA TRP A 762 31.24 3.36 19.05
C TRP A 762 32.18 4.57 18.99
N ALA A 763 31.87 5.60 18.20
CA ALA A 763 32.59 6.88 18.26
C ALA A 763 32.42 7.53 19.63
N HIS A 764 31.23 7.50 20.22
CA HIS A 764 30.99 7.96 21.59
C HIS A 764 31.79 7.15 22.61
N VAL A 765 31.74 5.81 22.53
CA VAL A 765 32.54 4.91 23.41
C VAL A 765 34.03 5.24 23.32
N ARG A 766 34.56 5.49 22.11
CA ARG A 766 35.95 5.93 21.91
C ARG A 766 36.22 7.31 22.51
N ALA A 767 35.29 8.26 22.34
CA ALA A 767 35.42 9.62 22.87
C ALA A 767 35.46 9.67 24.40
N VAL A 768 34.81 8.72 25.09
CA VAL A 768 34.80 8.64 26.56
C VAL A 768 35.90 7.74 27.15
N GLY A 769 36.94 7.42 26.37
CA GLY A 769 38.11 6.64 26.84
C GLY A 769 38.20 5.21 26.30
N GLY A 770 37.29 4.80 25.42
CA GLY A 770 37.35 3.51 24.72
C GLY A 770 36.73 2.32 25.47
N VAL A 771 36.32 2.50 26.72
CA VAL A 771 35.56 1.53 27.53
C VAL A 771 34.41 2.25 28.21
N LEU A 772 33.20 1.68 28.18
CA LEU A 772 31.99 2.28 28.76
C LEU A 772 31.14 1.21 29.45
N ASP A 773 30.86 1.37 30.74
CA ASP A 773 29.81 0.60 31.40
C ASP A 773 28.45 1.20 31.04
N THR A 774 27.54 0.38 30.51
CA THR A 774 26.22 0.85 30.06
C THR A 774 25.28 1.19 31.22
N GLY A 775 25.65 0.88 32.47
CA GLY A 775 24.81 1.04 33.65
C GLY A 775 23.55 0.15 33.63
N SER A 776 23.47 -0.75 32.64
CA SER A 776 22.36 -1.66 32.38
C SER A 776 22.87 -3.10 32.29
N ASP A 777 21.95 -4.05 32.09
CA ASP A 777 22.29 -5.45 31.86
C ASP A 777 22.99 -5.71 30.51
N TYR A 778 23.09 -4.70 29.64
CA TYR A 778 23.75 -4.83 28.33
C TYR A 778 25.24 -5.18 28.46
N GLY A 779 25.93 -4.65 29.47
CA GLY A 779 27.32 -5.02 29.80
C GLY A 779 28.30 -3.85 29.70
N VAL A 780 29.58 -4.17 29.53
CA VAL A 780 30.66 -3.19 29.34
C VAL A 780 31.07 -3.19 27.88
N LEU A 781 31.02 -2.03 27.23
CA LEU A 781 31.43 -1.84 25.85
C LEU A 781 32.93 -1.59 25.80
N VAL A 782 33.64 -2.35 24.97
CA VAL A 782 35.09 -2.22 24.76
C VAL A 782 35.32 -1.88 23.30
N GLY A 783 35.53 -0.60 23.00
CA GLY A 783 35.64 -0.07 21.63
C GLY A 783 37.00 0.50 21.28
N GLY A 784 37.84 0.81 22.27
CA GLY A 784 39.21 1.29 22.07
C GLY A 784 40.13 0.19 21.54
N PRO A 785 40.97 0.44 20.52
CA PRO A 785 41.78 -0.62 19.89
C PRO A 785 42.66 -1.41 20.86
N GLU A 786 43.35 -0.74 21.79
CA GLU A 786 44.24 -1.41 22.75
C GLU A 786 43.48 -2.17 23.84
N ALA A 787 42.33 -1.64 24.28
CA ALA A 787 41.45 -2.34 25.22
C ALA A 787 40.86 -3.61 24.58
N VAL A 788 40.43 -3.53 23.30
CA VAL A 788 39.96 -4.69 22.52
C VAL A 788 41.08 -5.75 22.41
N CYS A 789 42.29 -5.36 22.03
CA CYS A 789 43.42 -6.29 21.96
C CYS A 789 43.74 -6.92 23.32
N THR A 790 43.67 -6.15 24.42
CA THR A 790 43.87 -6.67 25.79
C THR A 790 42.85 -7.76 26.13
N VAL A 791 41.57 -7.53 25.83
CA VAL A 791 40.49 -8.52 26.06
C VAL A 791 40.67 -9.76 25.18
N LEU A 792 41.05 -9.60 23.91
CA LEU A 792 41.24 -10.72 22.98
C LEU A 792 42.47 -11.58 23.35
N ARG A 793 43.59 -10.95 23.74
CA ARG A 793 44.81 -11.66 24.17
C ARG A 793 44.62 -12.40 25.48
N ASN A 794 43.90 -11.78 26.42
CA ASN A 794 43.57 -12.34 27.73
C ASN A 794 44.80 -12.91 28.48
N LYS A 795 45.94 -12.21 28.44
CA LYS A 795 47.21 -12.68 29.03
C LYS A 795 47.10 -13.05 30.51
N GLU A 796 46.27 -12.30 31.23
CA GLU A 796 46.09 -12.42 32.68
C GLU A 796 44.96 -13.39 33.06
N GLY A 797 44.31 -14.05 32.09
CA GLY A 797 43.24 -15.02 32.34
C GLY A 797 41.96 -14.43 32.95
N ARG A 798 41.67 -13.15 32.70
CA ARG A 798 40.55 -12.40 33.28
C ARG A 798 39.22 -12.55 32.55
N TYR A 799 39.24 -13.11 31.34
CA TYR A 799 38.07 -13.21 30.47
C TYR A 799 37.80 -14.67 30.08
N SER A 800 36.53 -15.03 29.98
CA SER A 800 36.06 -16.35 29.56
C SER A 800 35.26 -16.27 28.25
N VAL A 801 35.41 -17.29 27.41
CA VAL A 801 34.59 -17.58 26.22
C VAL A 801 33.57 -18.69 26.46
N SER A 802 33.53 -19.30 27.64
CA SER A 802 32.64 -20.42 28.00
C SER A 802 31.15 -20.18 27.73
N GLY A 803 30.72 -18.92 27.71
CA GLY A 803 29.36 -18.55 27.33
C GLY A 803 28.99 -18.96 25.89
N TYR A 804 29.98 -19.13 25.00
CA TYR A 804 29.77 -19.75 23.69
C TYR A 804 29.49 -21.25 23.82
N ALA A 805 30.26 -21.98 24.63
CA ALA A 805 30.03 -23.41 24.87
C ALA A 805 28.65 -23.69 25.44
N GLU A 806 28.15 -22.84 26.34
CA GLU A 806 26.78 -22.93 26.87
C GLU A 806 25.73 -22.85 25.76
N ARG A 807 25.88 -21.92 24.82
CA ARG A 807 24.95 -21.75 23.69
C ARG A 807 25.10 -22.85 22.64
N MET A 808 26.33 -23.29 22.38
CA MET A 808 26.59 -24.39 21.45
C MET A 808 25.98 -25.70 21.95
N ARG A 809 25.91 -25.94 23.27
CA ARG A 809 25.32 -27.14 23.86
C ARG A 809 23.88 -27.39 23.40
N ALA A 810 23.10 -26.33 23.17
CA ALA A 810 21.71 -26.42 22.72
C ALA A 810 21.54 -26.59 21.20
N SER A 811 22.60 -26.37 20.41
CA SER A 811 22.57 -26.44 18.94
C SER A 811 23.49 -27.54 18.40
N ILE A 812 24.79 -27.26 18.28
CA ILE A 812 25.77 -28.19 17.67
C ILE A 812 26.60 -28.99 18.68
N GLY A 813 26.30 -28.88 19.97
CA GLY A 813 27.04 -29.50 21.06
C GLY A 813 28.30 -28.71 21.45
N GLN A 814 28.81 -28.95 22.67
CA GLN A 814 29.95 -28.21 23.24
C GLN A 814 31.26 -28.57 22.50
N GLY A 815 31.75 -27.65 21.65
CA GLY A 815 33.02 -27.79 20.92
C GLY A 815 34.12 -26.86 21.44
N PHE A 816 35.37 -27.13 21.08
CA PHE A 816 36.55 -26.41 21.58
C PHE A 816 36.54 -24.90 21.27
N LEU A 817 35.78 -24.44 20.28
CA LEU A 817 35.60 -23.00 19.96
C LEU A 817 35.03 -22.18 21.12
N GLY A 818 34.24 -22.82 22.00
CA GLY A 818 33.64 -22.17 23.16
C GLY A 818 34.28 -22.56 24.50
N LEU A 819 35.42 -23.26 24.52
CA LEU A 819 36.08 -23.66 25.75
C LEU A 819 37.17 -22.66 26.13
N ASP A 820 37.29 -22.35 27.42
CA ASP A 820 38.45 -21.62 27.94
C ASP A 820 39.72 -22.47 27.89
N ASP A 821 40.87 -21.84 28.11
CA ASP A 821 42.12 -22.58 28.24
C ASP A 821 42.10 -23.53 29.44
N GLY A 822 42.00 -24.81 29.13
CA GLY A 822 42.00 -25.90 30.09
C GLY A 822 42.24 -27.24 29.40
N PRO A 823 42.22 -28.35 30.16
CA PRO A 823 42.54 -29.69 29.64
C PRO A 823 41.73 -30.07 28.40
N ASP A 824 40.42 -29.80 28.40
CA ASP A 824 39.53 -30.14 27.29
C ASP A 824 39.79 -29.35 26.01
N TYR A 825 40.20 -28.08 26.15
CA TYR A 825 40.63 -27.23 25.03
C TYR A 825 41.97 -27.72 24.48
N GLN A 826 42.95 -27.97 25.37
CA GLN A 826 44.29 -28.43 24.99
C GLN A 826 44.28 -29.82 24.33
N ALA A 827 43.32 -30.66 24.67
CA ALA A 827 43.14 -31.98 24.08
C ALA A 827 42.64 -31.94 22.61
N GLN A 828 42.05 -30.83 22.15
CA GLN A 828 41.40 -30.74 20.83
C GLN A 828 42.01 -29.64 19.96
N ALA A 829 42.09 -28.41 20.47
CA ALA A 829 42.34 -27.22 19.67
C ALA A 829 43.72 -27.17 19.00
N PRO A 830 44.85 -27.53 19.64
CA PRO A 830 46.17 -27.43 19.00
C PRO A 830 46.29 -28.29 17.74
N GLY A 831 45.86 -29.56 17.81
CA GLY A 831 45.90 -30.48 16.68
C GLY A 831 44.96 -30.07 15.56
N VAL A 832 43.70 -29.75 15.90
CA VAL A 832 42.69 -29.32 14.92
C VAL A 832 43.09 -28.01 14.24
N ASN A 833 43.58 -27.02 15.00
CA ASN A 833 44.04 -25.75 14.44
C ASN A 833 45.24 -25.93 13.50
N ALA A 834 46.20 -26.80 13.84
CA ALA A 834 47.35 -27.07 12.97
C ALA A 834 46.93 -27.65 11.61
N VAL A 835 45.89 -28.50 11.57
CA VAL A 835 45.34 -29.03 10.32
C VAL A 835 44.69 -27.91 9.50
N ILE A 836 43.92 -27.02 10.12
CA ILE A 836 43.29 -25.87 9.43
C ILE A 836 44.36 -24.91 8.89
N GLU A 837 45.34 -24.56 9.71
CA GLU A 837 46.44 -23.64 9.37
C GLU A 837 47.39 -24.19 8.31
N SER A 838 47.42 -25.52 8.10
CA SER A 838 48.19 -26.15 7.02
C SER A 838 47.66 -25.79 5.62
N TYR A 839 46.40 -25.36 5.51
CA TYR A 839 45.81 -24.95 4.24
C TYR A 839 46.07 -23.46 3.99
N THR A 840 46.94 -23.16 3.03
CA THR A 840 47.42 -21.78 2.83
C THR A 840 46.36 -20.87 2.19
N GLU A 841 46.51 -19.56 2.40
CA GLU A 841 45.66 -18.56 1.75
C GLU A 841 45.69 -18.67 0.21
N ALA A 842 46.87 -18.94 -0.36
CA ALA A 842 47.05 -19.11 -1.80
C ALA A 842 46.31 -20.35 -2.34
N ASP A 843 46.30 -21.45 -1.57
CA ASP A 843 45.56 -22.66 -1.92
C ASP A 843 44.05 -22.40 -1.93
N ALA A 844 43.54 -21.72 -0.91
CA ALA A 844 42.13 -21.34 -0.82
C ALA A 844 41.70 -20.40 -1.94
N ALA A 845 42.51 -19.40 -2.28
CA ALA A 845 42.22 -18.46 -3.38
C ALA A 845 42.15 -19.16 -4.73
N ARG A 846 43.11 -20.03 -5.02
CA ARG A 846 43.15 -20.80 -6.27
C ARG A 846 41.93 -21.71 -6.41
N LEU A 847 41.57 -22.44 -5.35
CA LEU A 847 40.42 -23.34 -5.36
C LEU A 847 39.09 -22.56 -5.54
N ALA A 848 38.90 -21.50 -4.75
CA ALA A 848 37.69 -20.67 -4.81
C ALA A 848 37.51 -19.99 -6.18
N ARG A 849 38.58 -19.47 -6.78
CA ARG A 849 38.55 -18.87 -8.13
C ARG A 849 38.10 -19.88 -9.18
N GLY A 850 38.62 -21.12 -9.13
CA GLY A 850 38.24 -22.17 -10.07
C GLY A 850 36.75 -22.55 -9.96
N VAL A 851 36.24 -22.70 -8.74
CA VAL A 851 34.81 -22.97 -8.48
C VAL A 851 33.94 -21.82 -8.96
N ALA A 852 34.27 -20.57 -8.58
CA ALA A 852 33.52 -19.39 -8.96
C ALA A 852 33.48 -19.18 -10.48
N ALA A 853 34.62 -19.31 -11.17
CA ALA A 853 34.69 -19.19 -12.62
C ALA A 853 33.81 -20.22 -13.34
N ARG A 854 33.79 -21.48 -12.85
CA ARG A 854 32.92 -22.53 -13.39
C ARG A 854 31.44 -22.16 -13.24
N LEU A 855 31.02 -21.68 -12.06
CA LEU A 855 29.63 -21.28 -11.79
C LEU A 855 29.18 -20.09 -12.63
N ILE A 856 30.07 -19.09 -12.80
CA ILE A 856 29.83 -17.95 -13.67
C ILE A 856 29.69 -18.40 -15.13
N ALA A 857 30.56 -19.30 -15.62
CA ALA A 857 30.46 -19.87 -16.96
C ALA A 857 29.16 -20.65 -17.18
N LEU A 858 28.70 -21.40 -16.17
CA LEU A 858 27.43 -22.12 -16.22
C LEU A 858 26.23 -21.15 -16.29
N THR A 859 26.32 -20.04 -15.56
CA THR A 859 25.32 -18.96 -15.60
C THR A 859 25.30 -18.29 -16.96
N ARG A 860 26.48 -18.07 -17.56
CA ARG A 860 26.67 -17.54 -18.91
C ARG A 860 26.05 -18.43 -19.98
N GLN A 861 26.27 -19.74 -19.91
CA GLN A 861 25.69 -20.71 -20.86
C GLN A 861 24.16 -20.75 -20.79
N SER A 862 23.59 -20.35 -19.66
CA SER A 862 22.15 -20.28 -19.43
C SER A 862 21.53 -18.93 -19.86
N ALA A 863 22.33 -18.01 -20.42
CA ALA A 863 21.85 -16.73 -20.92
C ALA A 863 20.94 -16.89 -22.15
N LEU A 864 20.04 -15.94 -22.35
CA LEU A 864 19.11 -15.96 -23.48
C LEU A 864 19.86 -15.88 -24.83
N PRO A 865 19.41 -16.58 -25.87
CA PRO A 865 19.94 -16.42 -27.22
C PRO A 865 19.85 -14.95 -27.67
N GLY A 866 20.97 -14.36 -28.09
CA GLY A 866 21.04 -12.96 -28.51
C GLY A 866 21.20 -11.94 -27.37
N ALA A 867 21.33 -12.38 -26.12
CA ALA A 867 21.63 -11.48 -25.01
C ALA A 867 23.05 -10.89 -25.14
N VAL A 868 23.18 -9.59 -24.89
CA VAL A 868 24.48 -8.88 -24.84
C VAL A 868 25.08 -8.87 -23.44
N ASN A 869 24.32 -9.31 -22.43
CA ASN A 869 24.74 -9.46 -21.05
C ASN A 869 23.87 -10.51 -20.33
N PHE A 870 24.29 -10.95 -19.14
CA PHE A 870 23.48 -11.79 -18.25
C PHE A 870 23.53 -11.28 -16.81
N THR A 871 22.46 -11.51 -16.05
CA THR A 871 22.41 -11.14 -14.64
C THR A 871 23.05 -12.23 -13.79
N LEU A 872 23.98 -11.82 -12.91
CA LEU A 872 24.64 -12.65 -11.93
C LEU A 872 24.23 -12.21 -10.53
N ASP A 873 23.65 -13.13 -9.76
CA ASP A 873 23.34 -12.97 -8.34
C ASP A 873 24.59 -13.28 -7.52
N LEU A 874 25.12 -12.26 -6.84
CA LEU A 874 26.36 -12.33 -6.09
C LEU A 874 26.25 -13.16 -4.81
N GLU A 875 25.05 -13.26 -4.25
CA GLU A 875 24.82 -14.03 -3.05
C GLU A 875 24.64 -15.50 -3.35
N TRP A 876 23.86 -15.82 -4.39
CA TRP A 876 23.81 -17.18 -4.90
C TRP A 876 25.21 -17.68 -5.26
N LEU A 877 26.02 -16.83 -5.92
CA LEU A 877 27.41 -17.15 -6.24
C LEU A 877 28.22 -17.42 -4.96
N SER A 878 28.17 -16.52 -3.98
CA SER A 878 28.88 -16.66 -2.71
C SER A 878 28.51 -17.95 -1.98
N LEU A 879 27.22 -18.19 -1.77
CA LEU A 879 26.72 -19.36 -1.06
C LEU A 879 27.08 -20.66 -1.78
N THR A 880 26.91 -20.70 -3.10
CA THR A 880 27.21 -21.89 -3.91
C THR A 880 28.71 -22.18 -3.94
N VAL A 881 29.58 -21.16 -4.03
CA VAL A 881 31.03 -21.36 -3.92
C VAL A 881 31.39 -21.95 -2.56
N ILE A 882 30.89 -21.37 -1.47
CA ILE A 882 31.22 -21.85 -0.12
C ILE A 882 30.70 -23.27 0.11
N ARG A 883 29.52 -23.61 -0.42
CA ARG A 883 28.99 -24.99 -0.42
C ARG A 883 29.95 -25.97 -1.11
N GLU A 884 30.37 -25.66 -2.32
CA GLU A 884 31.31 -26.51 -3.07
C GLU A 884 32.65 -26.67 -2.34
N LEU A 885 33.14 -25.60 -1.72
CA LEU A 885 34.35 -25.64 -0.90
C LEU A 885 34.17 -26.51 0.35
N CYS A 886 33.02 -26.42 1.03
CA CYS A 886 32.72 -27.30 2.15
C CYS A 886 32.70 -28.78 1.71
N LYS A 887 32.19 -29.06 0.51
CA LYS A 887 32.19 -30.42 -0.04
C LYS A 887 33.61 -30.91 -0.30
N LEU A 888 34.44 -30.07 -0.90
CA LEU A 888 35.83 -30.41 -1.23
C LEU A 888 36.72 -30.57 0.02
N TRP A 889 36.55 -29.70 1.02
CA TRP A 889 37.36 -29.74 2.24
C TRP A 889 36.86 -30.73 3.27
N PHE A 890 35.55 -30.77 3.50
CA PHE A 890 34.96 -31.51 4.62
C PHE A 890 34.16 -32.74 4.19
N GLY A 891 33.89 -32.91 2.89
CA GLY A 891 33.02 -33.97 2.39
C GLY A 891 31.52 -33.66 2.51
N LEU A 892 31.16 -32.42 2.89
CA LEU A 892 29.79 -32.00 3.19
C LEU A 892 29.38 -30.78 2.34
N PRO A 893 28.21 -30.76 1.69
CA PRO A 893 27.15 -31.77 1.72
C PRO A 893 27.52 -33.06 0.95
N ASP A 894 26.98 -34.18 1.42
CA ASP A 894 27.17 -35.53 0.86
C ASP A 894 26.05 -35.89 -0.15
N GLY A 895 24.89 -35.23 -0.05
CA GLY A 895 23.73 -35.46 -0.91
C GLY A 895 22.80 -36.57 -0.42
N GLU A 896 23.08 -37.18 0.73
CA GLU A 896 22.28 -38.24 1.35
C GLU A 896 21.79 -37.85 2.75
N HIS A 897 22.69 -37.39 3.62
CA HIS A 897 22.38 -37.02 5.01
C HIS A 897 22.42 -35.50 5.23
N LEU A 898 23.22 -34.80 4.45
CA LEU A 898 23.36 -33.35 4.42
C LEU A 898 23.26 -32.87 2.97
N PHE A 899 22.32 -31.98 2.72
CA PHE A 899 22.02 -31.49 1.38
C PHE A 899 22.65 -30.12 1.14
N GLY A 900 22.78 -29.76 -0.14
CA GLY A 900 23.10 -28.42 -0.59
C GLY A 900 21.81 -27.61 -0.80
N LEU A 901 21.58 -27.19 -2.05
CA LEU A 901 20.42 -26.38 -2.46
C LEU A 901 19.32 -27.23 -3.12
N GLU A 902 19.36 -28.55 -2.98
CA GLU A 902 18.43 -29.47 -3.63
C GLU A 902 17.02 -29.40 -3.00
N LEU A 903 16.01 -29.62 -3.85
CA LEU A 903 14.60 -29.69 -3.45
C LEU A 903 14.12 -31.14 -3.23
N ASP A 904 13.16 -31.34 -2.34
CA ASP A 904 12.43 -32.59 -2.17
C ASP A 904 11.37 -32.80 -3.26
N GLY A 905 10.65 -33.92 -3.20
CA GLY A 905 9.58 -34.24 -4.16
C GLY A 905 8.38 -33.29 -4.15
N ASN A 906 8.29 -32.39 -3.18
CA ASN A 906 7.24 -31.37 -3.02
C ASN A 906 7.75 -29.96 -3.34
N GLY A 907 9.00 -29.82 -3.81
CA GLY A 907 9.61 -28.53 -4.13
C GLY A 907 10.09 -27.73 -2.90
N GLN A 908 10.21 -28.34 -1.72
CA GLN A 908 10.80 -27.72 -0.53
C GLN A 908 12.32 -27.92 -0.50
N PRO A 909 13.12 -26.99 0.06
CA PRO A 909 14.52 -27.26 0.35
C PRO A 909 14.70 -28.47 1.26
N ARG A 910 15.54 -29.43 0.88
CA ARG A 910 15.84 -30.62 1.70
C ARG A 910 16.61 -30.21 2.95
N GLN A 911 16.21 -30.65 4.14
CA GLN A 911 16.92 -30.40 5.40
C GLN A 911 17.59 -31.68 5.91
N PRO A 912 18.76 -31.60 6.58
CA PRO A 912 19.59 -30.42 6.90
C PRO A 912 20.56 -29.99 5.77
N GLN A 913 20.96 -28.71 5.72
CA GLN A 913 21.78 -28.14 4.63
C GLN A 913 23.16 -27.63 5.07
N CYS A 914 24.21 -27.91 4.29
CA CYS A 914 25.56 -27.41 4.53
C CYS A 914 25.99 -26.39 3.45
N PRO A 915 26.43 -25.16 3.79
CA PRO A 915 26.63 -24.60 5.14
C PRO A 915 25.42 -23.83 5.70
N GLN A 916 24.30 -23.76 4.97
CA GLN A 916 23.20 -22.82 5.25
C GLN A 916 22.56 -23.02 6.63
N SER A 917 22.45 -24.26 7.13
CA SER A 917 21.95 -24.55 8.47
C SER A 917 22.81 -23.95 9.60
N LEU A 918 24.07 -23.59 9.34
CA LEU A 918 24.97 -23.04 10.34
C LEU A 918 24.91 -21.51 10.48
N PHE A 919 24.24 -20.80 9.55
CA PHE A 919 24.11 -19.35 9.62
C PHE A 919 23.28 -18.89 10.85
N PRO A 920 22.09 -19.45 11.13
CA PRO A 920 21.36 -19.13 12.37
C PRO A 920 22.12 -19.61 13.62
N VAL A 921 22.86 -20.72 13.56
CA VAL A 921 23.72 -21.21 14.67
C VAL A 921 24.81 -20.19 15.00
N SER A 922 25.49 -19.66 13.98
CA SER A 922 26.56 -18.67 14.15
C SER A 922 26.03 -17.41 14.82
N ARG A 923 24.86 -16.91 14.38
CA ARG A 923 24.18 -15.77 15.00
C ARG A 923 23.76 -16.04 16.45
N GLN A 924 23.24 -17.24 16.75
CA GLN A 924 22.91 -17.61 18.13
C GLN A 924 24.15 -17.62 19.04
N VAL A 925 25.24 -18.23 18.59
CA VAL A 925 26.41 -18.48 19.44
C VAL A 925 27.20 -17.20 19.67
N PHE A 926 27.58 -16.51 18.59
CA PHE A 926 28.59 -15.44 18.67
C PHE A 926 28.04 -14.04 18.91
N TRP A 927 26.73 -13.83 18.74
CA TRP A 927 26.11 -12.53 19.01
C TRP A 927 26.06 -12.23 20.51
N PRO A 928 26.30 -10.99 20.99
CA PRO A 928 26.25 -10.68 22.42
C PRO A 928 24.91 -11.05 23.07
N HIS A 929 23.81 -10.57 22.49
CA HIS A 929 22.46 -10.68 23.07
C HIS A 929 21.43 -11.17 22.05
N PRO A 930 21.49 -12.43 21.58
CA PRO A 930 20.62 -12.92 20.51
C PRO A 930 19.15 -12.94 20.97
N SER A 931 18.25 -12.55 20.07
CA SER A 931 16.82 -12.60 20.35
C SER A 931 16.35 -14.03 20.61
N LYS A 932 15.21 -14.21 21.30
CA LYS A 932 14.60 -15.54 21.52
C LYS A 932 14.39 -16.30 20.21
N ARG A 933 14.03 -15.58 19.13
CA ARG A 933 13.81 -16.16 17.81
C ARG A 933 15.10 -16.64 17.15
N ILE A 934 16.18 -15.84 17.21
CA ILE A 934 17.50 -16.26 16.72
C ILE A 934 17.99 -17.49 17.48
N ARG A 935 17.79 -17.53 18.81
CA ARG A 935 18.11 -18.70 19.64
C ARG A 935 17.36 -19.95 19.17
N GLY A 936 16.03 -19.89 19.07
CA GLY A 936 15.23 -21.03 18.64
C GLY A 936 15.55 -21.51 17.22
N ALA A 937 15.78 -20.58 16.28
CA ALA A 937 16.18 -20.93 14.91
C ALA A 937 17.56 -21.59 14.87
N GLY A 938 18.53 -21.09 15.64
CA GLY A 938 19.86 -21.67 15.76
C GLY A 938 19.86 -23.05 16.41
N GLU A 939 19.07 -23.25 17.47
CA GLU A 939 18.93 -24.55 18.15
C GLU A 939 18.37 -25.61 17.21
N LEU A 940 17.21 -25.33 16.59
CA LEU A 940 16.54 -26.28 15.71
C LEU A 940 17.39 -26.62 14.47
N SER A 941 17.99 -25.62 13.84
CA SER A 941 18.83 -25.82 12.67
C SER A 941 20.13 -26.56 13.02
N GLY A 942 20.74 -26.24 14.16
CA GLY A 942 21.95 -26.90 14.64
C GLY A 942 21.73 -28.36 15.04
N GLN A 943 20.60 -28.67 15.69
CA GLN A 943 20.24 -30.04 16.05
C GLN A 943 20.01 -30.92 14.81
N ALA A 944 19.30 -30.40 13.81
CA ALA A 944 19.10 -31.09 12.54
C ALA A 944 20.45 -31.31 11.82
N PHE A 945 21.30 -30.30 11.77
CA PHE A 945 22.64 -30.40 11.19
C PHE A 945 23.51 -31.44 11.89
N MET A 946 23.47 -31.49 13.23
CA MET A 946 24.19 -32.50 14.03
C MET A 946 23.69 -33.92 13.78
N ALA A 947 22.38 -34.11 13.62
CA ALA A 947 21.82 -35.41 13.26
C ALA A 947 22.36 -35.88 11.90
N GLY A 948 22.39 -34.98 10.91
CA GLY A 948 22.96 -35.26 9.58
C GLY A 948 24.45 -35.59 9.63
N ILE A 949 25.26 -34.79 10.34
CA ILE A 949 26.71 -35.07 10.50
C ILE A 949 26.95 -36.43 11.18
N LYS A 950 26.20 -36.76 12.23
CA LYS A 950 26.35 -38.04 12.95
C LYS A 950 26.00 -39.23 12.05
N ALA A 951 24.91 -39.13 11.29
CA ALA A 951 24.55 -40.15 10.31
C ALA A 951 25.66 -40.33 9.25
N TRP A 952 26.16 -39.22 8.71
CA TRP A 952 27.24 -39.23 7.73
C TRP A 952 28.55 -39.84 8.27
N LEU A 953 28.99 -39.47 9.48
CA LEU A 953 30.17 -40.05 10.12
C LEU A 953 30.00 -41.53 10.48
N THR A 954 28.77 -41.99 10.68
CA THR A 954 28.48 -43.41 10.89
C THR A 954 28.70 -44.20 9.59
N ALA A 955 28.24 -43.65 8.46
CA ALA A 955 28.45 -44.22 7.13
C ALA A 955 29.90 -44.08 6.65
N HIS A 956 30.61 -43.02 7.07
CA HIS A 956 31.97 -42.67 6.66
C HIS A 956 32.89 -42.46 7.88
N PRO A 957 33.34 -43.52 8.58
CA PRO A 957 34.06 -43.40 9.85
C PRO A 957 35.41 -42.67 9.77
N GLN A 958 36.02 -42.66 8.58
CA GLN A 958 37.27 -41.95 8.28
C GLN A 958 37.04 -40.51 7.78
N GLY A 959 35.78 -40.10 7.63
CA GLY A 959 35.39 -38.84 6.99
C GLY A 959 35.54 -38.84 5.47
N GLY A 960 35.42 -37.65 4.88
CA GLY A 960 35.58 -37.39 3.45
C GLY A 960 36.12 -35.98 3.19
N GLY A 961 36.46 -35.66 1.94
CA GLY A 961 37.11 -34.39 1.59
C GLY A 961 38.58 -34.33 2.00
N ALA A 962 39.22 -33.19 1.74
CA ALA A 962 40.67 -33.03 1.91
C ALA A 962 41.13 -32.86 3.37
N LEU A 963 40.28 -32.34 4.26
CA LEU A 963 40.66 -31.97 5.63
C LEU A 963 40.07 -32.89 6.70
N THR A 964 38.86 -33.44 6.51
CA THR A 964 38.19 -34.23 7.56
C THR A 964 39.03 -35.40 8.09
N PRO A 965 39.70 -36.23 7.27
CA PRO A 965 40.51 -37.34 7.79
C PRO A 965 41.62 -36.87 8.75
N ALA A 966 42.31 -35.78 8.40
CA ALA A 966 43.34 -35.17 9.25
C ALA A 966 42.76 -34.52 10.51
N LEU A 967 41.60 -33.86 10.40
CA LEU A 967 40.88 -33.27 11.54
C LEU A 967 40.46 -34.34 12.55
N LEU A 968 39.98 -35.50 12.08
CA LEU A 968 39.58 -36.61 12.94
C LEU A 968 40.80 -37.31 13.58
N ALA A 969 41.92 -37.42 12.86
CA ALA A 969 43.15 -37.98 13.38
C ALA A 969 43.83 -37.09 14.45
N ALA A 970 43.56 -35.79 14.43
CA ALA A 970 44.07 -34.83 15.41
C ALA A 970 43.35 -34.86 16.77
N LEU A 971 42.26 -35.62 16.90
CA LEU A 971 41.51 -35.78 18.15
C LEU A 971 42.14 -36.84 19.08
N PRO A 972 41.84 -36.82 20.38
CA PRO A 972 42.33 -37.83 21.32
C PRO A 972 42.00 -39.27 20.90
N ALA A 973 42.92 -40.19 21.15
CA ALA A 973 42.74 -41.61 20.86
C ALA A 973 41.47 -42.15 21.56
N GLY A 974 40.58 -42.78 20.79
CA GLY A 974 39.29 -43.27 21.31
C GLY A 974 38.13 -42.26 21.27
N ALA A 975 38.28 -41.11 20.59
CA ALA A 975 37.20 -40.16 20.38
C ALA A 975 35.94 -40.81 19.80
N ASP A 976 34.81 -40.65 20.50
CA ASP A 976 33.51 -41.17 20.06
C ASP A 976 32.94 -40.36 18.88
N ILE A 977 31.86 -40.87 18.28
CA ILE A 977 31.22 -40.22 17.13
C ILE A 977 30.68 -38.82 17.47
N ASP A 978 30.31 -38.59 18.73
CA ASP A 978 29.78 -37.33 19.20
C ASP A 978 30.87 -36.24 19.24
N LEU A 979 32.04 -36.54 19.80
CA LEU A 979 33.19 -35.64 19.79
C LEU A 979 33.68 -35.34 18.37
N LYS A 980 33.71 -36.35 17.50
CA LYS A 980 34.04 -36.19 16.07
C LYS A 980 33.03 -35.26 15.37
N ALA A 981 31.73 -35.48 15.59
CA ALA A 981 30.67 -34.66 15.02
C ALA A 981 30.73 -33.20 15.51
N ARG A 982 30.88 -32.97 16.82
CA ARG A 982 30.99 -31.63 17.43
C ARG A 982 32.22 -30.87 16.93
N THR A 983 33.34 -31.57 16.76
CA THR A 983 34.57 -30.98 16.21
C THR A 983 34.34 -30.51 14.78
N LEU A 984 33.82 -31.39 13.92
CA LEU A 984 33.56 -31.05 12.51
C LEU A 984 32.52 -29.93 12.39
N ALA A 985 31.42 -30.00 13.13
CA ALA A 985 30.41 -28.95 13.16
C ALA A 985 30.98 -27.61 13.63
N GLY A 986 31.88 -27.62 14.63
CA GLY A 986 32.59 -26.44 15.09
C GLY A 986 33.49 -25.84 14.01
N VAL A 987 34.30 -26.65 13.33
CA VAL A 987 35.18 -26.19 12.24
C VAL A 987 34.36 -25.57 11.10
N VAL A 988 33.27 -26.23 10.69
CA VAL A 988 32.35 -25.72 9.65
C VAL A 988 31.48 -24.57 10.18
N LEU A 989 31.35 -24.33 11.48
CA LEU A 989 30.68 -23.14 12.00
C LEU A 989 31.59 -21.90 11.96
N GLY A 990 32.90 -22.07 12.17
CA GLY A 990 33.86 -20.97 12.27
C GLY A 990 34.23 -20.28 10.95
N PHE A 991 34.12 -21.00 9.82
CA PHE A 991 34.60 -20.54 8.50
C PHE A 991 33.48 -19.98 7.56
N PRO A 992 32.45 -20.74 7.15
CA PRO A 992 31.45 -20.38 6.15
C PRO A 992 30.64 -19.12 6.48
N PRO A 993 30.01 -18.96 7.67
CA PRO A 993 29.20 -17.77 7.96
C PRO A 993 30.02 -16.47 7.92
N THR A 994 31.22 -16.51 8.52
CA THR A 994 32.15 -15.38 8.57
C THR A 994 32.65 -15.01 7.17
N THR A 995 33.02 -16.01 6.36
CA THR A 995 33.51 -15.79 4.99
C THR A 995 32.39 -15.26 4.08
N HIS A 996 31.18 -15.83 4.18
CA HIS A 996 30.03 -15.38 3.42
C HIS A 996 29.65 -13.93 3.75
N GLY A 997 29.53 -13.59 5.03
CA GLY A 997 29.17 -12.25 5.48
C GLY A 997 30.17 -11.18 5.06
N ASN A 998 31.48 -11.47 5.20
CA ASN A 998 32.51 -10.54 4.73
C ASN A 998 32.56 -10.43 3.20
N LEU A 999 32.38 -11.53 2.46
CA LEU A 999 32.37 -11.51 1.00
C LEU A 999 31.23 -10.64 0.45
N LEU A 1000 30.02 -10.78 0.98
CA LEU A 1000 28.89 -9.91 0.61
C LEU A 1000 29.14 -8.45 0.95
N THR A 1001 29.75 -8.18 2.11
CA THR A 1001 30.10 -6.82 2.53
C THR A 1001 31.11 -6.18 1.59
N VAL A 1002 32.13 -6.96 1.19
CA VAL A 1002 33.15 -6.51 0.23
C VAL A 1002 32.54 -6.27 -1.14
N MET A 1003 31.72 -7.19 -1.63
CA MET A 1003 31.02 -7.02 -2.91
C MET A 1003 30.10 -5.79 -2.91
N ALA A 1004 29.33 -5.58 -1.85
CA ALA A 1004 28.45 -4.42 -1.72
C ALA A 1004 29.23 -3.09 -1.62
N ALA A 1005 30.36 -3.08 -0.91
CA ALA A 1005 31.24 -1.91 -0.86
C ALA A 1005 31.80 -1.58 -2.25
N LEU A 1006 32.31 -2.58 -2.97
CA LEU A 1006 32.82 -2.41 -4.34
C LEU A 1006 31.75 -1.86 -5.29
N MET A 1007 30.48 -2.21 -5.10
CA MET A 1007 29.37 -1.69 -5.90
C MET A 1007 28.95 -0.24 -5.56
N THR A 1008 29.33 0.28 -4.39
CA THR A 1008 28.81 1.56 -3.87
C THR A 1008 29.84 2.67 -3.75
N THR A 1009 31.14 2.35 -3.61
CA THR A 1009 32.18 3.35 -3.33
C THR A 1009 33.05 3.74 -4.52
N LEU A 1010 33.08 2.95 -5.61
CA LEU A 1010 33.85 3.23 -6.83
C LEU A 1010 33.03 2.81 -8.06
N PRO A 1011 33.20 3.44 -9.23
CA PRO A 1011 32.62 2.93 -10.47
C PRO A 1011 33.20 1.53 -10.71
N LEU A 1012 32.36 0.49 -10.69
CA LEU A 1012 32.74 -0.92 -10.83
C LEU A 1012 33.68 -1.16 -12.03
N GLY A 1013 33.49 -0.38 -13.10
CA GLY A 1013 34.35 -0.37 -14.28
C GLY A 1013 35.80 0.07 -14.01
N GLU A 1014 36.05 1.03 -13.13
CA GLU A 1014 37.41 1.47 -12.78
C GLU A 1014 38.18 0.39 -12.02
N ILE A 1015 37.53 -0.25 -11.05
CA ILE A 1015 38.08 -1.40 -10.29
C ILE A 1015 38.45 -2.51 -11.27
N GLN A 1016 37.54 -2.83 -12.19
CA GLN A 1016 37.76 -3.88 -13.18
C GLN A 1016 38.90 -3.53 -14.16
N GLN A 1017 38.98 -2.28 -14.64
CA GLN A 1017 40.07 -1.86 -15.52
C GLN A 1017 41.43 -1.90 -14.81
N ALA A 1018 41.49 -1.47 -13.54
CA ALA A 1018 42.71 -1.59 -12.73
C ALA A 1018 43.14 -3.06 -12.54
N TRP A 1019 42.17 -3.94 -12.27
CA TRP A 1019 42.41 -5.39 -12.17
C TRP A 1019 42.93 -5.99 -13.48
N LEU A 1020 42.30 -5.66 -14.61
CA LEU A 1020 42.67 -6.16 -15.94
C LEU A 1020 44.04 -5.61 -16.40
N ALA A 1021 44.37 -4.35 -16.08
CA ALA A 1021 45.67 -3.76 -16.38
C ALA A 1021 46.83 -4.47 -15.66
N ALA A 1022 46.56 -5.07 -14.49
CA ALA A 1022 47.55 -5.82 -13.70
C ALA A 1022 47.67 -7.30 -14.09
N ALA A 1023 46.92 -7.80 -15.07
CA ALA A 1023 46.82 -9.23 -15.41
C ALA A 1023 48.17 -9.89 -15.80
N GLY A 1024 49.15 -9.11 -16.27
CA GLY A 1024 50.51 -9.59 -16.58
C GLY A 1024 51.43 -9.79 -15.37
N ALA A 1025 51.01 -9.38 -14.16
CA ALA A 1025 51.81 -9.42 -12.93
C ALA A 1025 51.02 -10.02 -11.76
N PRO A 1026 50.88 -11.36 -11.67
CA PRO A 1026 50.01 -12.03 -10.70
C PRO A 1026 50.26 -11.66 -9.24
N GLN A 1027 51.53 -11.42 -8.86
CA GLN A 1027 51.89 -10.99 -7.52
C GLN A 1027 51.41 -9.56 -7.20
N GLN A 1028 51.50 -8.64 -8.15
CA GLN A 1028 51.01 -7.27 -7.99
C GLN A 1028 49.47 -7.24 -7.93
N GLN A 1029 48.84 -8.05 -8.78
CA GLN A 1029 47.39 -8.20 -8.83
C GLN A 1029 46.82 -8.77 -7.51
N ALA A 1030 47.49 -9.79 -6.94
CA ALA A 1030 47.13 -10.34 -5.63
C ALA A 1030 47.33 -9.33 -4.49
N ALA A 1031 48.43 -8.58 -4.49
CA ALA A 1031 48.70 -7.55 -3.49
C ALA A 1031 47.67 -6.43 -3.51
N TRP A 1032 47.30 -5.94 -4.71
CA TRP A 1032 46.28 -4.91 -4.89
C TRP A 1032 44.90 -5.35 -4.37
N MET A 1033 44.49 -6.59 -4.70
CA MET A 1033 43.21 -7.12 -4.23
C MET A 1033 43.19 -7.29 -2.71
N ARG A 1034 44.30 -7.78 -2.15
CA ARG A 1034 44.46 -7.95 -0.70
C ARG A 1034 44.35 -6.61 0.03
N GLU A 1035 44.96 -5.55 -0.47
CA GLU A 1035 44.87 -4.20 0.11
C GLU A 1035 43.42 -3.66 0.13
N ARG A 1036 42.68 -3.80 -0.99
CA ARG A 1036 41.28 -3.36 -1.04
C ARG A 1036 40.38 -4.19 -0.13
N LEU A 1037 40.61 -5.49 -0.09
CA LEU A 1037 39.88 -6.40 0.79
C LEU A 1037 40.09 -6.01 2.26
N THR A 1038 41.32 -5.77 2.70
CA THR A 1038 41.61 -5.38 4.09
C THR A 1038 41.06 -4.00 4.43
N GLN A 1039 41.08 -3.04 3.51
CA GLN A 1039 40.44 -1.73 3.70
C GLN A 1039 38.94 -1.87 4.00
N VAL A 1040 38.21 -2.68 3.22
CA VAL A 1040 36.78 -2.89 3.44
C VAL A 1040 36.52 -3.67 4.73
N LEU A 1041 37.31 -4.70 5.02
CA LEU A 1041 37.21 -5.47 6.28
C LEU A 1041 37.46 -4.58 7.51
N CYS A 1042 38.35 -3.60 7.42
CA CYS A 1042 38.59 -2.65 8.51
C CYS A 1042 37.42 -1.69 8.70
N ALA A 1043 36.79 -1.27 7.60
CA ALA A 1043 35.65 -0.34 7.62
C ALA A 1043 34.36 -1.00 8.12
N ARG A 1044 34.06 -2.22 7.64
CA ARG A 1044 32.80 -2.94 7.89
C ARG A 1044 33.02 -4.45 8.08
N PRO A 1045 33.60 -4.91 9.19
CA PRO A 1045 33.82 -6.34 9.42
C PRO A 1045 32.52 -7.09 9.77
N ALA A 1046 32.46 -8.36 9.38
CA ALA A 1046 31.45 -9.32 9.84
C ALA A 1046 32.14 -10.52 10.52
N PRO A 1047 31.95 -10.78 11.83
CA PRO A 1047 31.12 -10.03 12.77
C PRO A 1047 31.77 -8.68 13.16
N PHE A 1048 30.94 -7.70 13.56
CA PHE A 1048 31.42 -6.40 14.02
C PHE A 1048 31.79 -6.38 15.51
N ALA A 1049 31.32 -7.35 16.29
CA ALA A 1049 31.62 -7.48 17.70
C ALA A 1049 31.61 -8.95 18.12
N VAL A 1050 32.35 -9.24 19.19
CA VAL A 1050 32.32 -10.51 19.93
C VAL A 1050 32.08 -10.21 21.41
N TRP A 1051 31.95 -11.22 22.27
CA TRP A 1051 31.70 -10.99 23.69
C TRP A 1051 32.46 -11.96 24.58
N ARG A 1052 32.71 -11.53 25.83
CA ARG A 1052 33.41 -12.30 26.87
C ARG A 1052 32.71 -12.09 28.21
N THR A 1053 32.98 -12.98 29.16
CA THR A 1053 32.54 -12.81 30.56
C THR A 1053 33.76 -12.61 31.46
N ALA A 1054 33.72 -11.63 32.35
CA ALA A 1054 34.79 -11.43 33.33
C ALA A 1054 34.82 -12.58 34.35
N THR A 1055 35.96 -13.25 34.51
CA THR A 1055 36.15 -14.34 35.49
C THR A 1055 36.51 -13.80 36.88
N VAL A 1056 37.11 -12.61 36.93
CA VAL A 1056 37.53 -11.92 38.16
C VAL A 1056 37.20 -10.42 38.06
N GLY A 1057 36.99 -9.80 39.23
CA GLY A 1057 36.83 -8.34 39.30
C GLY A 1057 38.15 -7.63 38.99
N HIS A 1058 38.15 -6.65 38.11
CA HIS A 1058 39.33 -5.88 37.72
C HIS A 1058 38.93 -4.51 37.14
N GLU A 1059 39.91 -3.71 36.73
CA GLU A 1059 39.70 -2.44 36.04
C GLU A 1059 40.26 -2.51 34.61
N LEU A 1060 39.55 -1.93 33.64
CA LEU A 1060 39.98 -1.81 32.25
C LEU A 1060 39.78 -0.37 31.78
N ALA A 1061 40.87 0.32 31.47
CA ALA A 1061 40.88 1.72 31.01
C ALA A 1061 40.05 2.67 31.91
N GLY A 1062 40.19 2.56 33.24
CA GLY A 1062 39.47 3.41 34.19
C GLY A 1062 38.06 2.94 34.54
N VAL A 1063 37.55 1.87 33.91
CA VAL A 1063 36.20 1.33 34.16
C VAL A 1063 36.29 0.05 34.99
N ALA A 1064 35.56 0.01 36.10
CA ALA A 1064 35.48 -1.17 36.96
C ALA A 1064 34.64 -2.27 36.28
N ILE A 1065 35.18 -3.50 36.24
CA ILE A 1065 34.54 -4.67 35.63
C ILE A 1065 34.33 -5.74 36.71
N PRO A 1066 33.08 -5.90 37.22
CA PRO A 1066 32.76 -6.94 38.19
C PRO A 1066 32.89 -8.35 37.60
N ARG A 1067 33.18 -9.32 38.47
CA ARG A 1067 33.10 -10.75 38.11
C ARG A 1067 31.71 -11.09 37.56
N GLY A 1068 31.65 -11.82 36.46
CA GLY A 1068 30.41 -12.25 35.80
C GLY A 1068 29.83 -11.22 34.82
N LYS A 1069 30.36 -9.99 34.74
CA LYS A 1069 29.88 -8.98 33.80
C LYS A 1069 30.23 -9.37 32.35
N VAL A 1070 29.29 -9.14 31.43
CA VAL A 1070 29.49 -9.35 29.98
C VAL A 1070 30.25 -8.15 29.41
N LEU A 1071 31.28 -8.42 28.62
CA LEU A 1071 32.01 -7.44 27.84
C LEU A 1071 31.65 -7.61 26.36
N VAL A 1072 31.18 -6.54 25.72
CA VAL A 1072 30.95 -6.47 24.28
C VAL A 1072 32.17 -5.85 23.62
N VAL A 1073 32.92 -6.66 22.88
CA VAL A 1073 34.21 -6.31 22.28
C VAL A 1073 33.97 -5.87 20.83
N GLY A 1074 34.00 -4.55 20.59
CA GLY A 1074 33.70 -3.93 19.30
C GLY A 1074 34.85 -4.08 18.30
N LEU A 1075 34.88 -5.18 17.55
CA LEU A 1075 35.87 -5.45 16.50
C LEU A 1075 35.86 -4.34 15.44
N ALA A 1076 34.69 -3.96 14.94
CA ALA A 1076 34.53 -2.86 13.98
C ALA A 1076 35.08 -1.53 14.51
N SER A 1077 34.77 -1.20 15.76
CA SER A 1077 35.28 0.03 16.39
C SER A 1077 36.81 0.04 16.42
N ALA A 1078 37.42 -1.08 16.79
CA ALA A 1078 38.88 -1.21 16.87
C ALA A 1078 39.55 -1.23 15.50
N THR A 1079 38.98 -1.91 14.51
CA THR A 1079 39.53 -1.96 13.14
C THR A 1079 39.40 -0.62 12.43
N GLN A 1080 38.29 0.09 12.59
CA GLN A 1080 38.09 1.43 12.03
C GLN A 1080 39.09 2.44 12.61
N ALA A 1081 39.42 2.33 13.90
CA ALA A 1081 40.33 3.25 14.58
C ALA A 1081 41.82 2.91 14.41
N SER A 1082 42.19 1.63 14.18
CA SER A 1082 43.59 1.20 14.09
C SER A 1082 44.05 0.71 12.71
N GLY A 1083 43.12 0.39 11.81
CA GLY A 1083 43.43 -0.21 10.50
C GLY A 1083 43.92 -1.66 10.55
N ARG A 1084 43.94 -2.32 11.73
CA ARG A 1084 44.40 -3.71 11.92
C ARG A 1084 43.32 -4.73 11.57
N HIS A 1085 43.29 -5.24 10.33
CA HIS A 1085 42.24 -6.16 9.86
C HIS A 1085 42.23 -7.52 10.59
N GLU A 1086 43.33 -7.92 11.23
CA GLU A 1086 43.40 -9.19 11.98
C GLU A 1086 42.44 -9.19 13.17
N ILE A 1087 42.09 -8.02 13.71
CA ILE A 1087 41.12 -7.89 14.81
C ILE A 1087 39.75 -8.43 14.39
N THR A 1088 39.36 -8.30 13.12
CA THR A 1088 38.13 -8.89 12.55
C THR A 1088 38.04 -10.40 12.78
N PHE A 1089 39.19 -11.07 12.89
CA PHE A 1089 39.32 -12.52 13.08
C PHE A 1089 39.73 -12.90 14.51
N GLY A 1090 39.52 -12.02 15.49
CA GLY A 1090 39.88 -12.24 16.88
C GLY A 1090 41.35 -11.93 17.20
N GLY A 1091 42.09 -11.33 16.25
CA GLY A 1091 43.48 -10.90 16.38
C GLY A 1091 44.48 -11.78 15.62
N SER A 1092 45.77 -11.43 15.69
CA SER A 1092 46.82 -12.13 14.95
C SER A 1092 47.39 -13.31 15.75
N ARG A 1093 47.42 -14.50 15.15
CA ARG A 1093 48.14 -15.67 15.73
C ARG A 1093 49.66 -15.52 15.70
N GLN A 1094 50.16 -14.48 15.04
CA GLN A 1094 51.58 -14.11 14.98
C GLN A 1094 51.87 -12.81 15.77
N ASP A 1095 50.96 -12.39 16.65
CA ASP A 1095 51.12 -11.18 17.45
C ASP A 1095 52.39 -11.25 18.33
N PRO A 1096 53.36 -10.34 18.17
CA PRO A 1096 54.62 -10.37 18.92
C PRO A 1096 54.41 -10.13 20.42
N GLU A 1097 53.30 -9.50 20.82
CA GLU A 1097 52.96 -9.34 22.22
C GLU A 1097 52.30 -10.58 22.81
N GLY A 1098 51.95 -11.59 22.01
CA GLY A 1098 51.31 -12.82 22.46
C GLY A 1098 50.01 -13.07 21.70
N ALA A 1099 49.93 -14.22 21.04
CA ALA A 1099 48.81 -14.61 20.20
C ALA A 1099 47.49 -14.75 20.99
N PRO A 1100 46.40 -14.09 20.56
CA PRO A 1100 45.07 -14.35 21.09
C PRO A 1100 44.68 -15.81 20.88
N ARG A 1101 44.38 -16.52 21.96
CA ARG A 1101 44.13 -17.97 21.92
C ARG A 1101 42.97 -18.37 21.00
N HIS A 1102 41.93 -17.53 20.95
CA HIS A 1102 40.74 -17.75 20.14
C HIS A 1102 40.75 -16.96 18.81
N ALA A 1103 41.92 -16.48 18.36
CA ALA A 1103 42.05 -15.98 16.99
C ALA A 1103 41.70 -17.10 15.99
N CYS A 1104 40.99 -16.76 14.92
CA CYS A 1104 40.49 -17.74 13.94
C CYS A 1104 41.65 -18.45 13.23
N SER A 1105 41.75 -19.78 13.37
CA SER A 1105 42.71 -20.62 12.63
C SER A 1105 42.41 -20.66 11.13
N GLY A 1106 41.15 -20.42 10.73
CA GLY A 1106 40.71 -20.33 9.34
C GLY A 1106 40.94 -18.97 8.66
N TYR A 1107 41.70 -18.04 9.25
CA TYR A 1107 41.97 -16.71 8.69
C TYR A 1107 42.45 -16.78 7.23
N GLY A 1108 43.48 -17.60 6.96
CA GLY A 1108 44.04 -17.75 5.61
C GLY A 1108 43.02 -18.31 4.62
N MET A 1109 42.22 -19.30 5.03
CA MET A 1109 41.16 -19.86 4.18
C MET A 1109 40.10 -18.81 3.83
N GLY A 1110 39.60 -18.06 4.81
CA GLY A 1110 38.60 -17.01 4.60
C GLY A 1110 39.08 -15.90 3.66
N MET A 1111 40.30 -15.41 3.89
CA MET A 1111 40.93 -14.40 3.01
C MET A 1111 41.10 -14.91 1.59
N GLY A 1112 41.60 -16.14 1.42
CA GLY A 1112 41.80 -16.74 0.12
C GLY A 1112 40.48 -16.90 -0.65
N VAL A 1113 39.43 -17.41 0.00
CA VAL A 1113 38.11 -17.56 -0.65
C VAL A 1113 37.56 -16.24 -1.15
N MET A 1114 37.61 -15.18 -0.34
CA MET A 1114 37.15 -13.86 -0.75
C MET A 1114 37.92 -13.34 -1.96
N GLN A 1115 39.26 -13.45 -1.96
CA GLN A 1115 40.09 -13.06 -3.10
C GLN A 1115 39.76 -13.89 -4.35
N GLY A 1116 39.62 -15.20 -4.22
CA GLY A 1116 39.36 -16.09 -5.35
C GLY A 1116 38.03 -15.81 -6.04
N VAL A 1117 36.97 -15.58 -5.26
CA VAL A 1117 35.65 -15.24 -5.82
C VAL A 1117 35.66 -13.87 -6.49
N LEU A 1118 36.28 -12.87 -5.86
CA LEU A 1118 36.38 -11.52 -6.43
C LEU A 1118 37.19 -11.51 -7.73
N ALA A 1119 38.30 -12.25 -7.78
CA ALA A 1119 39.10 -12.42 -9.00
C ALA A 1119 38.25 -13.02 -10.14
N ALA A 1120 37.54 -14.13 -9.87
CA ALA A 1120 36.68 -14.76 -10.87
C ALA A 1120 35.55 -13.84 -11.36
N LEU A 1121 34.98 -13.01 -10.48
CA LEU A 1121 33.98 -12.02 -10.83
C LEU A 1121 34.55 -10.93 -11.74
N LEU A 1122 35.73 -10.39 -11.41
CA LEU A 1122 36.38 -9.34 -12.20
C LEU A 1122 36.87 -9.86 -13.57
N ASP A 1123 37.15 -11.16 -13.69
CA ASP A 1123 37.51 -11.83 -14.96
C ASP A 1123 36.29 -12.19 -15.84
N ALA A 1124 35.07 -12.08 -15.33
CA ALA A 1124 33.87 -12.65 -15.97
C ALA A 1124 33.43 -11.95 -17.27
N GLY A 1125 33.84 -10.68 -17.46
CA GLY A 1125 33.38 -9.78 -18.53
C GLY A 1125 32.96 -8.41 -17.96
N PRO A 1126 32.67 -7.40 -18.80
CA PRO A 1126 32.34 -6.05 -18.34
C PRO A 1126 31.20 -6.05 -17.31
N LEU A 1127 31.46 -5.52 -16.11
CA LEU A 1127 30.49 -5.53 -15.02
C LEU A 1127 29.72 -4.20 -14.96
N GLN A 1128 28.40 -4.28 -14.79
CA GLN A 1128 27.54 -3.12 -14.56
C GLN A 1128 26.67 -3.35 -13.32
N SER A 1129 26.52 -2.30 -12.50
CA SER A 1129 25.61 -2.36 -11.35
C SER A 1129 24.18 -2.50 -11.85
N THR A 1130 23.42 -3.39 -11.23
CA THR A 1130 21.96 -3.29 -11.29
C THR A 1130 21.49 -2.35 -10.18
N GLY A 1131 20.28 -1.80 -10.26
CA GLY A 1131 19.70 -1.05 -9.14
C GLY A 1131 19.40 -1.90 -7.89
N ALA A 1132 19.64 -3.22 -7.96
CA ALA A 1132 19.56 -4.15 -6.84
C ALA A 1132 20.95 -4.41 -6.22
N PRO A 1133 21.07 -4.43 -4.89
CA PRO A 1133 22.35 -4.39 -4.18
C PRO A 1133 23.18 -5.69 -4.24
N THR A 1134 22.61 -6.79 -4.73
CA THR A 1134 23.25 -8.11 -4.80
C THR A 1134 23.30 -8.68 -6.22
N SER A 1135 22.97 -7.88 -7.24
CA SER A 1135 23.02 -8.32 -8.63
C SER A 1135 23.84 -7.40 -9.52
N VAL A 1136 24.56 -8.00 -10.46
CA VAL A 1136 25.34 -7.31 -11.49
C VAL A 1136 24.98 -7.85 -12.87
N LEU A 1137 25.05 -6.99 -13.89
CA LEU A 1137 25.04 -7.42 -15.28
C LEU A 1137 26.48 -7.69 -15.71
N VAL A 1138 26.69 -8.84 -16.35
CA VAL A 1138 27.98 -9.25 -16.91
C VAL A 1138 27.85 -9.25 -18.43
N GLY A 1139 28.65 -8.45 -19.11
CA GLY A 1139 28.68 -8.34 -20.57
C GLY A 1139 29.10 -9.64 -21.24
N LEU A 1140 28.37 -10.03 -22.28
CA LEU A 1140 28.71 -11.11 -23.19
C LEU A 1140 29.50 -10.47 -24.33
N GLY A 1141 30.82 -10.65 -24.29
CA GLY A 1141 31.72 -10.18 -25.36
C GLY A 1141 31.42 -10.79 -26.71
#